data_AF-A0A0L0G661-F1
#
_entry.id   AF-A0A0L0G661-F1
#
_cell.length_a   1.000
_cell.length_b   1.000
_cell.length_c   1.000
_cell.angle_alpha   90.00
_cell.angle_beta   90.00
_cell.angle_gamma   90.00
#
_symmetry.space_group_name_H-M   'P 1'
#
loop_
_entity.id
_entity.type
_entity.pdbx_description
1 polymer ?
#
loop_
_entity_poly.entity_id
_entity_poly.type
_entity_poly.pdbx_seq_one_letter_code
_entity_poly.pdbx_strand_id
1 'polypeptide(L)'
;MKTPYTGTQGSLKQSCHRHILSRLLLVHSLLGSSSGVTTQGGYSVAIGHESGKTTQAAGCVAVGRNAGETAQGASSVAIGYTAGNDTQGLSAVAVGSGAGKTDQGDESVAVGLYAAQTTQGDNGKQPRCTVALGRESGSTDQGSYAVAVGSKAGNDTQASSAVAVGNSAGQTTQGESSGEYCVAVGVDAGTTNQGNHGVAVGTEAGKTNQGVDATALGPHAGTTDQGLYSVAIGRESGNDTQEENSVAIGNEAGKTSQGTVAVAIGYWAGQTTQGENSVAIGRLTGATLQGADAVGVGYGAGELNQGVRTVAIGHQAGNTEQLTNSVAVGFSAGLTDQGNYSVALGSSSGVTTQGGYSVAIGHESGKTTQAAGCVAVGRNAGETAQGASSVAIGYTAGNDTQGLSAVAVGSGAGKTDQGDEVIMAVGDKAGRYNQSNHAVAVGTEAELTDQGIDATAIGPHAATDTQGSIAIAVGVRAGQTRQGERAIGIGAEAAFVDQGMLAIAVGKTTQGIASTALGRAAGSLTQGANSVAIGNTAGETTQGASTVAIGYTAGNDTQGLSAVAVGFGAGKTSQDEYSVATGFEAGKDSQGELCVAVGRFAGSVTQGVQGIAIGNLAGFTTQGIDGIAIGTSSGYLSQSTMSVAVGHYAGTTTQGESAIAIGYHAGNDTQGIKAVAVGANAGTTNQGINPVAIGHDTGKTSQGEYSVAIGRRSGTTLQGIEAIGVGFGAGELNQGAKGVAIGRNAGLDAQGESCVAIGSSAGIDTQGASSIAVGNESGHTTQGVGSVAIGAKAGKTSQGDYSIAIGLDAGGINQSESSIAVGRSAGTNNLGEGSVAVGDGALYLTSTDKCIGIGRNAFYENGGEGSIAIGYLTGRMGDAGDSVLIGREVARYNGNLNSSMIAIGTLACSNTSESNTITLNATGVDLPNAVANSFMVKPIRNAASPNALTYNPITDEITYTTSTTETKENIVPLTRNAGIILGQLEVKEFSYINKSKYIEYGTPGVAATITDWLVSEKTKDGWAVKLEEVGFASTGPEDTPASVGEQDTFVQQLYADYVAAKKAVPETFVDKDETHFGFMAEEVQTILSELVYDDTDGKALDIKWNNITALLVKQNQILTAQIAVLTTNFTALEASLNL
;
A
#
# COMPACT_ATOMS: atom_id res chain seq x y z
N MET A 1 -5.90 -93.14 69.51
CA MET A 1 -7.00 -93.10 70.49
C MET A 1 -8.30 -92.80 69.74
N LYS A 2 -9.34 -93.62 69.98
CA LYS A 2 -10.82 -93.42 69.77
C LYS A 2 -11.30 -92.85 68.41
N THR A 3 -11.77 -93.69 67.47
CA THR A 3 -13.17 -94.23 67.26
C THR A 3 -14.20 -93.18 66.80
N PRO A 4 -15.29 -93.51 66.06
CA PRO A 4 -15.69 -94.78 65.38
C PRO A 4 -16.18 -94.57 63.90
N TYR A 5 -16.12 -95.56 62.98
CA TYR A 5 -17.10 -96.67 62.70
C TYR A 5 -18.51 -96.16 62.35
N THR A 6 -19.20 -96.54 61.26
CA THR A 6 -19.70 -97.86 60.79
C THR A 6 -20.31 -97.67 59.38
N GLY A 7 -20.54 -98.61 58.45
CA GLY A 7 -20.49 -100.07 58.39
C GLY A 7 -21.30 -100.58 57.16
N THR A 8 -21.09 -101.86 56.80
CA THR A 8 -22.08 -102.86 56.29
C THR A 8 -22.80 -102.61 54.94
N GLN A 9 -23.13 -103.60 54.09
CA GLN A 9 -23.05 -105.06 54.14
C GLN A 9 -23.32 -105.70 52.76
N GLY A 10 -22.71 -106.88 52.52
CA GLY A 10 -23.30 -108.06 51.84
C GLY A 10 -23.23 -108.14 50.30
N SER A 11 -22.99 -109.30 49.65
CA SER A 11 -23.00 -110.70 50.11
C SER A 11 -22.33 -111.69 49.12
N LEU A 12 -21.70 -112.74 49.66
CA LEU A 12 -21.72 -114.18 49.31
C LEU A 12 -21.43 -114.70 47.87
N LYS A 13 -20.24 -115.30 47.62
CA LYS A 13 -19.98 -116.78 47.50
C LYS A 13 -18.58 -117.12 46.91
N GLN A 14 -17.98 -118.18 47.49
CA GLN A 14 -17.00 -119.16 46.93
C GLN A 14 -15.63 -118.67 46.43
N SER A 15 -14.54 -119.03 47.12
CA SER A 15 -13.66 -120.20 46.83
C SER A 15 -12.82 -119.99 45.55
N CYS A 16 -11.49 -119.87 45.54
CA CYS A 16 -10.47 -120.37 46.46
C CYS A 16 -9.12 -119.61 46.30
N HIS A 17 -8.51 -119.26 47.45
CA HIS A 17 -7.06 -119.23 47.80
C HIS A 17 -6.08 -118.34 47.01
N ARG A 18 -5.62 -117.19 47.55
CA ARG A 18 -4.57 -116.95 48.59
C ARG A 18 -3.19 -117.58 48.30
N HIS A 19 -2.29 -116.78 47.71
CA HIS A 19 -0.93 -116.58 48.26
C HIS A 19 -0.35 -115.20 47.89
N ILE A 20 -0.39 -114.27 48.86
CA ILE A 20 0.73 -113.38 49.29
C ILE A 20 1.14 -112.28 48.28
N LEU A 21 0.73 -111.01 48.34
CA LEU A 21 0.41 -110.08 49.44
C LEU A 21 1.56 -109.71 50.41
N SER A 22 2.84 -110.04 50.11
CA SER A 22 3.99 -109.59 50.95
C SER A 22 5.19 -108.92 50.24
N ARG A 23 5.19 -108.69 48.91
CA ARG A 23 6.16 -107.77 48.25
C ARG A 23 5.54 -106.50 47.65
N LEU A 24 4.22 -106.33 47.84
CA LEU A 24 3.46 -105.12 47.46
C LEU A 24 3.89 -103.85 48.23
N LEU A 25 4.70 -103.99 49.30
CA LEU A 25 5.27 -102.86 50.05
C LEU A 25 6.66 -102.40 49.57
N LEU A 26 7.36 -103.15 48.72
CA LEU A 26 8.64 -102.68 48.14
C LEU A 26 8.40 -101.77 46.92
N VAL A 27 7.26 -101.94 46.24
CA VAL A 27 6.88 -101.19 45.03
C VAL A 27 6.56 -99.71 45.36
N HIS A 28 6.04 -99.40 46.55
CA HIS A 28 5.82 -98.01 46.95
C HIS A 28 7.12 -97.22 47.21
N SER A 29 8.24 -97.90 47.52
CA SER A 29 9.56 -97.24 47.65
C SER A 29 10.31 -97.10 46.32
N LEU A 30 9.90 -97.86 45.29
CA LEU A 30 10.49 -97.81 43.94
C LEU A 30 9.74 -96.86 42.99
N LEU A 31 8.47 -96.54 43.27
CA LEU A 31 7.64 -95.65 42.44
C LEU A 31 7.59 -94.19 42.92
N GLY A 32 8.10 -93.88 44.12
CA GLY A 32 8.13 -92.52 44.69
C GLY A 32 6.87 -92.15 45.48
N SER A 33 7.01 -91.27 46.47
CA SER A 33 5.85 -90.77 47.23
C SER A 33 5.06 -89.75 46.40
N SER A 34 3.73 -89.85 46.44
CA SER A 34 2.81 -88.92 45.77
C SER A 34 2.90 -88.90 44.24
N SER A 35 3.29 -90.02 43.61
CA SER A 35 3.14 -90.23 42.16
C SER A 35 1.69 -90.58 41.81
N GLY A 36 1.05 -89.86 40.87
CA GLY A 36 -0.26 -90.23 40.31
C GLY A 36 -1.48 -90.17 41.26
N VAL A 37 -1.57 -89.17 42.13
CA VAL A 37 -2.42 -89.20 43.34
C VAL A 37 -3.92 -88.98 43.09
N THR A 38 -4.30 -88.15 42.12
CA THR A 38 -5.70 -87.68 42.04
C THR A 38 -6.46 -88.14 40.80
N THR A 39 -5.79 -88.42 39.66
CA THR A 39 -6.44 -89.01 38.47
C THR A 39 -5.39 -89.53 37.46
N GLN A 40 -5.39 -90.84 37.18
CA GLN A 40 -4.53 -91.45 36.15
C GLN A 40 -5.37 -91.87 34.94
N GLY A 41 -5.04 -91.34 33.77
CA GLY A 41 -5.59 -91.81 32.50
C GLY A 41 -5.14 -93.25 32.19
N GLY A 42 -5.93 -93.98 31.41
CA GLY A 42 -5.57 -95.34 30.99
C GLY A 42 -4.19 -95.37 30.29
N TYR A 43 -3.40 -96.41 30.57
CA TYR A 43 -2.05 -96.62 30.01
C TYR A 43 -1.00 -95.55 30.36
N SER A 44 -1.20 -94.76 31.41
CA SER A 44 -0.22 -93.76 31.89
C SER A 44 0.87 -94.37 32.80
N VAL A 45 2.04 -93.74 32.82
CA VAL A 45 3.21 -94.09 33.67
C VAL A 45 3.60 -92.89 34.52
N ALA A 46 3.71 -93.05 35.84
CA ALA A 46 4.24 -92.05 36.77
C ALA A 46 5.25 -92.71 37.71
N ILE A 47 6.52 -92.29 37.65
CA ILE A 47 7.62 -92.85 38.45
C ILE A 47 8.49 -91.71 38.97
N GLY A 48 8.46 -91.46 40.29
CA GLY A 48 9.22 -90.39 40.94
C GLY A 48 8.39 -89.61 41.97
N HIS A 49 9.07 -88.89 42.86
CA HIS A 49 8.40 -88.01 43.81
C HIS A 49 7.59 -86.94 43.07
N GLU A 50 6.28 -86.87 43.30
CA GLU A 50 5.37 -85.89 42.67
C GLU A 50 5.31 -85.94 41.13
N SER A 51 5.74 -87.03 40.51
CA SER A 51 5.53 -87.22 39.07
C SER A 51 4.04 -87.40 38.76
N GLY A 52 3.48 -86.64 37.81
CA GLY A 52 2.07 -86.79 37.41
C GLY A 52 1.06 -86.58 38.54
N LYS A 53 1.35 -85.67 39.48
CA LYS A 53 0.69 -85.59 40.79
C LYS A 53 -0.80 -85.26 40.73
N THR A 54 -1.21 -84.31 39.89
CA THR A 54 -2.58 -83.75 39.89
C THR A 54 -3.48 -84.27 38.76
N THR A 55 -3.00 -84.31 37.50
CA THR A 55 -3.79 -84.78 36.34
C THR A 55 -2.90 -85.40 35.26
N GLN A 56 -3.07 -86.70 35.04
CA GLN A 56 -2.46 -87.42 33.92
C GLN A 56 -3.54 -87.83 32.91
N ALA A 57 -3.46 -87.35 31.68
CA ALA A 57 -4.32 -87.80 30.59
C ALA A 57 -3.93 -89.22 30.11
N ALA A 58 -4.72 -89.84 29.24
CA ALA A 58 -4.45 -91.20 28.77
C ALA A 58 -3.12 -91.29 28.00
N GLY A 59 -2.35 -92.37 28.22
CA GLY A 59 -1.12 -92.67 27.48
C GLY A 59 0.11 -91.80 27.80
N CYS A 60 0.10 -90.98 28.86
CA CYS A 60 1.23 -90.13 29.22
C CYS A 60 2.33 -90.86 30.02
N VAL A 61 3.56 -90.36 29.96
CA VAL A 61 4.73 -90.87 30.70
C VAL A 61 5.34 -89.73 31.52
N ALA A 62 5.43 -89.88 32.83
CA ALA A 62 6.12 -88.97 33.75
C ALA A 62 7.17 -89.75 34.56
N VAL A 63 8.46 -89.48 34.34
CA VAL A 63 9.56 -90.20 35.01
C VAL A 63 10.59 -89.21 35.55
N GLY A 64 10.69 -89.09 36.87
CA GLY A 64 11.59 -88.14 37.54
C GLY A 64 10.85 -87.34 38.61
N ARG A 65 11.61 -86.65 39.47
CA ARG A 65 11.02 -85.81 40.52
C ARG A 65 10.36 -84.57 39.90
N ASN A 66 9.07 -84.38 40.17
CA ASN A 66 8.22 -83.30 39.65
C ASN A 66 8.14 -83.29 38.11
N ALA A 67 8.30 -84.46 37.46
CA ALA A 67 8.02 -84.56 36.03
C ALA A 67 6.49 -84.54 35.81
N GLY A 68 5.99 -83.63 34.97
CA GLY A 68 4.56 -83.52 34.70
C GLY A 68 3.70 -83.26 35.94
N GLU A 69 4.18 -82.45 36.89
CA GLU A 69 3.58 -82.34 38.23
C GLU A 69 2.11 -81.86 38.20
N THR A 70 1.80 -80.79 37.45
CA THR A 70 0.49 -80.11 37.58
C THR A 70 -0.51 -80.31 36.42
N ALA A 71 -0.06 -80.61 35.18
CA ALA A 71 -0.95 -81.01 34.08
C ALA A 71 -0.19 -81.65 32.89
N GLN A 72 -0.50 -82.91 32.58
CA GLN A 72 0.00 -83.59 31.37
C GLN A 72 -1.08 -83.79 30.31
N GLY A 73 -0.83 -83.30 29.09
CA GLY A 73 -1.63 -83.60 27.90
C GLY A 73 -1.63 -85.10 27.55
N ALA A 74 -2.64 -85.55 26.79
CA ALA A 74 -2.72 -86.97 26.41
C ALA A 74 -1.53 -87.37 25.54
N SER A 75 -1.04 -88.60 25.69
CA SER A 75 0.13 -89.14 24.98
C SER A 75 1.45 -88.36 25.14
N SER A 76 1.56 -87.47 26.14
CA SER A 76 2.77 -86.68 26.38
C SER A 76 3.85 -87.45 27.18
N VAL A 77 5.11 -87.03 27.05
CA VAL A 77 6.28 -87.65 27.71
C VAL A 77 7.04 -86.58 28.48
N ALA A 78 7.18 -86.71 29.79
CA ALA A 78 8.03 -85.90 30.66
C ALA A 78 9.03 -86.79 31.40
N ILE A 79 10.32 -86.66 31.11
CA ILE A 79 11.38 -87.49 31.71
C ILE A 79 12.52 -86.60 32.20
N GLY A 80 12.72 -86.49 33.52
CA GLY A 80 13.76 -85.67 34.13
C GLY A 80 13.30 -84.94 35.39
N TYR A 81 14.22 -84.20 36.04
CA TYR A 81 13.86 -83.31 37.15
C TYR A 81 13.10 -82.09 36.62
N THR A 82 11.87 -81.87 37.10
CA THR A 82 10.98 -80.76 36.67
C THR A 82 10.74 -80.67 35.15
N ALA A 83 10.79 -81.79 34.42
CA ALA A 83 10.45 -81.82 33.01
C ALA A 83 8.93 -81.67 32.83
N GLY A 84 8.47 -80.78 31.94
CA GLY A 84 7.03 -80.59 31.70
C GLY A 84 6.22 -80.22 32.96
N ASN A 85 6.83 -79.49 33.89
CA ASN A 85 6.35 -79.37 35.28
C ASN A 85 4.95 -78.75 35.41
N ASP A 86 4.71 -77.61 34.75
CA ASP A 86 3.55 -76.77 35.02
C ASP A 86 2.35 -77.08 34.10
N THR A 87 2.55 -76.99 32.77
CA THR A 87 1.56 -77.42 31.77
C THR A 87 2.29 -78.02 30.58
N GLN A 88 2.01 -79.30 30.30
CA GLN A 88 2.53 -79.99 29.13
C GLN A 88 1.42 -80.19 28.09
N GLY A 89 1.65 -79.75 26.85
CA GLY A 89 0.71 -79.89 25.74
C GLY A 89 0.39 -81.34 25.34
N LEU A 90 -0.64 -81.49 24.53
CA LEU A 90 -1.05 -82.76 23.90
C LEU A 90 0.09 -83.33 23.06
N SER A 91 0.40 -84.63 23.23
CA SER A 91 1.47 -85.33 22.50
C SER A 91 2.88 -84.69 22.61
N ALA A 92 3.10 -83.80 23.58
CA ALA A 92 4.39 -83.12 23.73
C ALA A 92 5.45 -83.99 24.41
N VAL A 93 6.72 -83.72 24.12
CA VAL A 93 7.89 -84.45 24.64
C VAL A 93 8.80 -83.48 25.39
N ALA A 94 9.08 -83.75 26.66
CA ALA A 94 10.02 -83.04 27.52
C ALA A 94 10.99 -84.05 28.14
N VAL A 95 12.25 -84.06 27.73
CA VAL A 95 13.26 -85.02 28.23
C VAL A 95 14.54 -84.28 28.62
N GLY A 96 14.82 -84.22 29.93
CA GLY A 96 15.95 -83.50 30.50
C GLY A 96 15.57 -82.72 31.75
N SER A 97 16.56 -82.31 32.54
CA SER A 97 16.30 -81.49 33.74
C SER A 97 15.84 -80.10 33.32
N GLY A 98 14.64 -79.69 33.73
CA GLY A 98 14.03 -78.40 33.39
C GLY A 98 13.65 -78.22 31.92
N ALA A 99 13.54 -79.30 31.15
CA ALA A 99 13.03 -79.24 29.78
C ALA A 99 11.52 -78.95 29.74
N GLY A 100 11.06 -78.01 28.92
CA GLY A 100 9.64 -77.68 28.77
C GLY A 100 8.96 -77.30 30.10
N LYS A 101 9.68 -76.61 30.99
CA LYS A 101 9.31 -76.52 32.42
C LYS A 101 8.01 -75.75 32.66
N THR A 102 7.80 -74.63 31.96
CA THR A 102 6.60 -73.80 32.07
C THR A 102 5.95 -73.64 30.70
N ASP A 103 4.68 -74.03 30.57
CA ASP A 103 3.83 -73.90 29.37
C ASP A 103 4.44 -74.43 28.06
N GLN A 104 4.59 -75.76 27.98
CA GLN A 104 4.96 -76.45 26.75
C GLN A 104 3.76 -76.56 25.79
N GLY A 105 3.95 -76.18 24.52
CA GLY A 105 2.94 -76.23 23.47
C GLY A 105 2.56 -77.66 23.03
N ASP A 106 1.42 -77.79 22.36
CA ASP A 106 0.96 -79.06 21.78
C ASP A 106 1.94 -79.56 20.70
N GLU A 107 2.22 -80.86 20.68
CA GLU A 107 3.17 -81.54 19.78
C GLU A 107 4.62 -81.02 19.83
N SER A 108 4.97 -80.19 20.82
CA SER A 108 6.33 -79.65 20.97
C SER A 108 7.32 -80.68 21.52
N VAL A 109 8.58 -80.57 21.10
CA VAL A 109 9.70 -81.43 21.53
C VAL A 109 10.76 -80.58 22.21
N ALA A 110 11.01 -80.82 23.49
CA ALA A 110 12.06 -80.21 24.29
C ALA A 110 12.96 -81.31 24.87
N VAL A 111 14.19 -81.43 24.38
CA VAL A 111 15.12 -82.49 24.79
C VAL A 111 16.49 -81.89 25.11
N GLY A 112 16.88 -81.92 26.37
CA GLY A 112 18.15 -81.36 26.87
C GLY A 112 18.01 -80.68 28.23
N LEU A 113 19.14 -80.30 28.83
CA LEU A 113 19.15 -79.53 30.08
C LEU A 113 18.68 -78.09 29.77
N TYR A 114 17.58 -77.68 30.40
CA TYR A 114 16.93 -76.37 30.19
C TYR A 114 16.52 -76.06 28.73
N ALA A 115 16.27 -77.09 27.91
CA ALA A 115 15.69 -76.89 26.59
C ALA A 115 14.26 -76.35 26.72
N ALA A 116 13.95 -75.24 26.05
CA ALA A 116 12.64 -74.59 26.10
C ALA A 116 12.11 -74.36 27.53
N GLN A 117 12.86 -73.59 28.32
CA GLN A 117 12.66 -73.51 29.76
C GLN A 117 11.40 -72.72 30.15
N THR A 118 11.10 -71.57 29.51
CA THR A 118 10.14 -70.60 30.08
C THR A 118 8.87 -70.24 29.29
N THR A 119 8.64 -70.64 28.04
CA THR A 119 7.33 -70.63 27.31
C THR A 119 7.56 -71.24 25.92
N GLN A 120 6.72 -72.17 25.46
CA GLN A 120 6.71 -72.65 24.06
C GLN A 120 5.42 -72.23 23.35
N GLY A 121 5.56 -71.31 22.40
CA GLY A 121 4.46 -70.84 21.56
C GLY A 121 3.74 -69.62 22.11
N ASP A 122 3.40 -68.72 21.20
CA ASP A 122 2.78 -67.43 21.48
C ASP A 122 1.47 -67.57 22.28
N ASN A 123 1.24 -66.65 23.22
CA ASN A 123 0.05 -66.60 24.08
C ASN A 123 -1.22 -66.24 23.30
N GLY A 124 -1.78 -67.20 22.54
CA GLY A 124 -3.12 -67.09 21.95
C GLY A 124 -3.39 -67.83 20.63
N LYS A 125 -2.41 -68.50 20.00
CA LYS A 125 -2.61 -69.21 18.73
C LYS A 125 -2.35 -70.71 18.85
N GLN A 126 -3.35 -71.52 18.51
CA GLN A 126 -3.26 -72.97 18.33
C GLN A 126 -3.11 -73.28 16.83
N PRO A 127 -2.24 -74.22 16.39
CA PRO A 127 -1.37 -75.13 17.18
C PRO A 127 0.04 -74.56 17.49
N ARG A 128 0.69 -75.10 18.55
CA ARG A 128 1.97 -74.63 19.13
C ARG A 128 3.12 -75.66 18.97
N CYS A 129 3.43 -76.11 17.75
CA CYS A 129 4.47 -77.13 17.52
C CYS A 129 5.88 -76.48 17.45
N THR A 130 6.81 -76.83 18.34
CA THR A 130 8.22 -76.33 18.34
C THR A 130 9.22 -77.46 18.58
N VAL A 131 10.47 -77.28 18.15
CA VAL A 131 11.57 -78.23 18.39
C VAL A 131 12.73 -77.52 19.09
N ALA A 132 13.11 -78.01 20.28
CA ALA A 132 14.28 -77.59 21.04
C ALA A 132 15.09 -78.84 21.43
N LEU A 133 16.28 -79.02 20.84
CA LEU A 133 17.16 -80.16 21.08
C LEU A 133 18.59 -79.68 21.40
N GLY A 134 18.99 -79.77 22.66
CA GLY A 134 20.31 -79.33 23.12
C GLY A 134 20.30 -78.70 24.51
N ARG A 135 21.48 -78.38 25.05
CA ARG A 135 21.59 -77.64 26.31
C ARG A 135 21.20 -76.18 26.06
N GLU A 136 20.24 -75.65 26.82
CA GLU A 136 19.75 -74.26 26.70
C GLU A 136 19.26 -73.88 25.28
N SER A 137 18.87 -74.86 24.45
CA SER A 137 18.28 -74.59 23.13
C SER A 137 16.88 -73.99 23.31
N GLY A 138 16.57 -72.86 22.67
CA GLY A 138 15.25 -72.23 22.77
C GLY A 138 14.87 -71.80 24.18
N SER A 139 15.85 -71.45 25.03
CA SER A 139 15.66 -71.37 26.49
C SER A 139 14.58 -70.36 26.90
N THR A 140 14.50 -69.22 26.23
CA THR A 140 13.49 -68.17 26.48
C THR A 140 12.72 -67.86 25.19
N ASP A 141 11.39 -67.91 25.27
CA ASP A 141 10.41 -67.52 24.25
C ASP A 141 10.68 -68.04 22.83
N GLN A 142 10.30 -69.30 22.58
CA GLN A 142 10.22 -69.85 21.21
C GLN A 142 8.89 -69.50 20.54
N GLY A 143 8.97 -68.88 19.36
CA GLY A 143 7.85 -68.66 18.47
C GLY A 143 7.28 -69.97 17.90
N SER A 144 6.04 -69.93 17.40
CA SER A 144 5.37 -71.11 16.83
C SER A 144 6.13 -71.64 15.60
N TYR A 145 6.27 -72.97 15.46
CA TYR A 145 7.02 -73.64 14.40
C TYR A 145 8.55 -73.41 14.40
N ALA A 146 9.13 -72.83 15.46
CA ALA A 146 10.56 -72.63 15.55
C ALA A 146 11.34 -73.95 15.76
N VAL A 147 12.57 -74.01 15.22
CA VAL A 147 13.50 -75.12 15.34
C VAL A 147 14.81 -74.63 15.94
N ALA A 148 15.17 -75.11 17.13
CA ALA A 148 16.47 -74.90 17.77
C ALA A 148 17.16 -76.25 18.03
N VAL A 149 18.25 -76.52 17.33
CA VAL A 149 19.01 -77.77 17.46
C VAL A 149 20.49 -77.46 17.67
N GLY A 150 21.00 -77.69 18.87
CA GLY A 150 22.38 -77.40 19.28
C GLY A 150 22.46 -76.76 20.66
N SER A 151 23.67 -76.69 21.23
CA SER A 151 23.88 -75.99 22.50
C SER A 151 23.70 -74.49 22.28
N LYS A 152 22.83 -73.84 23.08
CA LYS A 152 22.49 -72.40 22.98
C LYS A 152 21.97 -71.94 21.60
N ALA A 153 21.45 -72.84 20.78
CA ALA A 153 20.76 -72.47 19.55
C ALA A 153 19.46 -71.72 19.91
N GLY A 154 19.24 -70.54 19.34
CA GLY A 154 18.02 -69.74 19.58
C GLY A 154 17.78 -69.41 21.06
N ASN A 155 18.82 -69.01 21.81
CA ASN A 155 18.79 -68.99 23.27
C ASN A 155 17.83 -67.93 23.86
N ASP A 156 17.86 -66.70 23.35
CA ASP A 156 17.29 -65.53 24.05
C ASP A 156 15.95 -64.99 23.49
N THR A 157 15.60 -65.21 22.22
CA THR A 157 14.25 -65.00 21.63
C THR A 157 14.24 -65.59 20.22
N GLN A 158 13.35 -66.55 19.95
CA GLN A 158 13.23 -67.17 18.63
C GLN A 158 11.93 -66.73 17.95
N ALA A 159 12.06 -66.07 16.81
CA ALA A 159 10.95 -65.75 15.92
C ALA A 159 10.08 -66.97 15.55
N SER A 160 8.82 -66.73 15.16
CA SER A 160 7.97 -67.79 14.60
C SER A 160 8.61 -68.36 13.33
N SER A 161 8.54 -69.69 13.12
CA SER A 161 9.14 -70.38 11.96
C SER A 161 10.66 -70.20 11.76
N ALA A 162 11.40 -69.66 12.74
CA ALA A 162 12.85 -69.51 12.65
C ALA A 162 13.59 -70.86 12.79
N VAL A 163 14.71 -71.00 12.07
CA VAL A 163 15.57 -72.19 12.11
C VAL A 163 16.95 -71.82 12.65
N ALA A 164 17.35 -72.42 13.77
CA ALA A 164 18.68 -72.34 14.35
C ALA A 164 19.25 -73.75 14.55
N VAL A 165 20.26 -74.11 13.76
CA VAL A 165 20.89 -75.44 13.80
C VAL A 165 22.41 -75.29 13.89
N GLY A 166 22.98 -75.57 15.06
CA GLY A 166 24.40 -75.42 15.34
C GLY A 166 24.70 -74.97 16.77
N ASN A 167 25.97 -75.02 17.18
CA ASN A 167 26.38 -74.43 18.46
C ASN A 167 26.27 -72.90 18.34
N SER A 168 25.51 -72.27 19.25
CA SER A 168 25.29 -70.81 19.28
C SER A 168 24.70 -70.19 18.00
N ALA A 169 24.11 -71.00 17.13
CA ALA A 169 23.39 -70.50 15.96
C ALA A 169 22.18 -69.65 16.41
N GLY A 170 22.05 -68.42 15.89
CA GLY A 170 20.96 -67.52 16.26
C GLY A 170 20.84 -67.26 17.78
N GLN A 171 21.96 -67.20 18.50
CA GLN A 171 21.98 -67.19 19.97
C GLN A 171 21.19 -66.02 20.58
N THR A 172 21.35 -64.80 20.06
CA THR A 172 20.69 -63.59 20.58
C THR A 172 19.81 -62.96 19.50
N THR A 173 18.50 -62.88 19.75
CA THR A 173 17.46 -62.22 18.93
C THR A 173 17.46 -62.61 17.44
N GLN A 174 16.66 -63.61 17.08
CA GLN A 174 16.28 -63.85 15.68
C GLN A 174 15.04 -63.01 15.35
N GLY A 175 15.24 -61.81 14.80
CA GLY A 175 14.17 -60.91 14.35
C GLY A 175 13.51 -60.08 15.46
N GLU A 176 13.21 -58.81 15.15
CA GLU A 176 12.48 -57.89 16.02
C GLU A 176 11.06 -57.67 15.46
N SER A 177 10.09 -58.48 15.87
CA SER A 177 8.62 -58.29 15.73
C SER A 177 7.90 -58.81 14.46
N SER A 178 6.97 -59.74 14.70
CA SER A 178 5.77 -60.15 13.94
C SER A 178 5.87 -60.21 12.40
N GLY A 179 6.31 -61.37 11.87
CA GLY A 179 6.21 -61.74 10.45
C GLY A 179 7.39 -62.55 9.90
N GLU A 180 7.93 -63.50 10.68
CA GLU A 180 9.36 -63.86 10.66
C GLU A 180 9.69 -65.23 10.00
N TYR A 181 10.83 -65.35 9.29
CA TYR A 181 11.37 -66.60 8.69
C TYR A 181 12.92 -66.60 8.57
N CYS A 182 13.69 -66.46 9.67
CA CYS A 182 15.17 -66.43 9.60
C CYS A 182 15.79 -67.84 9.60
N VAL A 183 16.91 -68.03 8.88
CA VAL A 183 17.62 -69.32 8.78
C VAL A 183 19.08 -69.18 9.21
N ALA A 184 19.46 -69.86 10.28
CA ALA A 184 20.81 -69.90 10.83
C ALA A 184 21.30 -71.34 10.95
N VAL A 185 22.23 -71.77 10.09
CA VAL A 185 22.72 -73.16 10.04
C VAL A 185 24.25 -73.18 10.01
N GLY A 186 24.87 -73.59 11.12
CA GLY A 186 26.33 -73.59 11.28
C GLY A 186 26.74 -73.23 12.71
N VAL A 187 28.02 -73.44 13.04
CA VAL A 187 28.58 -72.94 14.31
C VAL A 187 28.72 -71.42 14.21
N ASP A 188 28.17 -70.70 15.19
CA ASP A 188 28.17 -69.23 15.26
C ASP A 188 27.53 -68.53 14.03
N ALA A 189 26.65 -69.24 13.30
CA ALA A 189 25.90 -68.66 12.19
C ALA A 189 24.87 -67.65 12.73
N GLY A 190 24.96 -66.40 12.26
CA GLY A 190 24.12 -65.28 12.69
C GLY A 190 23.97 -65.17 14.21
N THR A 191 25.10 -65.10 14.92
CA THR A 191 25.15 -65.19 16.39
C THR A 191 24.43 -64.02 17.06
N THR A 192 24.55 -62.81 16.49
CA THR A 192 23.99 -61.56 17.04
C THR A 192 23.29 -60.72 15.96
N ASN A 193 22.04 -60.31 16.18
CA ASN A 193 21.26 -59.40 15.34
C ASN A 193 21.13 -59.86 13.88
N GLN A 194 20.40 -60.96 13.65
CA GLN A 194 19.94 -61.30 12.30
C GLN A 194 18.75 -60.41 11.92
N GLY A 195 18.86 -59.69 10.80
CA GLY A 195 17.74 -59.00 10.19
C GLY A 195 16.61 -59.96 9.80
N ASN A 196 15.39 -59.44 9.72
CA ASN A 196 14.21 -60.19 9.29
C ASN A 196 14.47 -60.84 7.90
N HIS A 197 14.06 -62.10 7.72
CA HIS A 197 14.31 -62.95 6.52
C HIS A 197 15.79 -63.23 6.17
N GLY A 198 16.73 -62.97 7.08
CA GLY A 198 18.15 -63.27 6.87
C GLY A 198 18.42 -64.77 6.69
N VAL A 199 19.33 -65.10 5.78
CA VAL A 199 19.85 -66.46 5.56
C VAL A 199 21.34 -66.49 5.87
N ALA A 200 21.74 -67.25 6.88
CA ALA A 200 23.12 -67.47 7.28
C ALA A 200 23.41 -68.98 7.33
N VAL A 201 24.15 -69.49 6.35
CA VAL A 201 24.48 -70.92 6.23
C VAL A 201 25.98 -71.11 6.04
N GLY A 202 26.63 -71.67 7.06
CA GLY A 202 28.09 -71.86 7.13
C GLY A 202 28.64 -71.52 8.51
N THR A 203 29.88 -71.96 8.79
CA THR A 203 30.58 -71.55 10.01
C THR A 203 30.86 -70.04 9.94
N GLU A 204 30.42 -69.30 10.98
CA GLU A 204 30.56 -67.84 11.06
C GLU A 204 29.92 -67.05 9.90
N ALA A 205 28.99 -67.66 9.15
CA ALA A 205 28.23 -66.93 8.14
C ALA A 205 27.30 -65.90 8.81
N GLY A 206 27.31 -64.65 8.33
CA GLY A 206 26.46 -63.58 8.88
C GLY A 206 26.68 -63.31 10.37
N LYS A 207 27.87 -63.61 10.92
CA LYS A 207 28.13 -63.77 12.38
C LYS A 207 27.63 -62.59 13.22
N THR A 208 27.83 -61.36 12.76
CA THR A 208 27.41 -60.13 13.46
C THR A 208 26.77 -59.12 12.49
N ASN A 209 25.60 -58.57 12.84
CA ASN A 209 24.89 -57.52 12.10
C ASN A 209 24.55 -57.89 10.65
N GLN A 210 23.70 -58.89 10.47
CA GLN A 210 23.15 -59.20 9.15
C GLN A 210 21.96 -58.29 8.86
N GLY A 211 21.99 -57.57 7.73
CA GLY A 211 20.87 -56.74 7.27
C GLY A 211 19.58 -57.53 7.01
N VAL A 212 18.44 -56.83 6.96
CA VAL A 212 17.14 -57.43 6.60
C VAL A 212 17.22 -57.96 5.15
N ASP A 213 16.65 -59.15 4.91
CA ASP A 213 16.67 -59.88 3.63
C ASP A 213 18.08 -60.19 3.06
N ALA A 214 19.14 -60.16 3.89
CA ALA A 214 20.51 -60.48 3.44
C ALA A 214 20.80 -62.00 3.38
N THR A 215 21.65 -62.40 2.44
CA THR A 215 22.05 -63.80 2.23
C THR A 215 23.56 -63.98 2.42
N ALA A 216 23.96 -64.83 3.36
CA ALA A 216 25.33 -65.27 3.60
C ALA A 216 25.43 -66.80 3.49
N LEU A 217 26.13 -67.29 2.46
CA LEU A 217 26.30 -68.72 2.17
C LEU A 217 27.77 -69.09 1.97
N GLY A 218 28.36 -69.77 2.94
CA GLY A 218 29.75 -70.23 2.93
C GLY A 218 30.50 -69.92 4.22
N PRO A 219 31.67 -70.54 4.48
CA PRO A 219 32.48 -70.23 5.65
C PRO A 219 32.99 -68.77 5.58
N HIS A 220 32.75 -68.00 6.65
CA HIS A 220 33.11 -66.57 6.74
C HIS A 220 32.51 -65.70 5.61
N ALA A 221 31.35 -66.07 5.07
CA ALA A 221 30.59 -65.22 4.16
C ALA A 221 29.85 -64.15 4.96
N GLY A 222 30.01 -62.87 4.62
CA GLY A 222 29.30 -61.78 5.31
C GLY A 222 29.57 -61.73 6.82
N THR A 223 30.80 -61.99 7.24
CA THR A 223 31.14 -62.19 8.67
C THR A 223 30.80 -60.98 9.53
N THR A 224 31.03 -59.76 9.03
CA THR A 224 30.72 -58.50 9.71
C THR A 224 29.93 -57.56 8.78
N ASP A 225 28.91 -56.88 9.34
CA ASP A 225 28.19 -55.75 8.75
C ASP A 225 27.72 -55.96 7.29
N GLN A 226 26.78 -56.89 7.11
CA GLN A 226 26.06 -57.05 5.85
C GLN A 226 24.93 -56.01 5.72
N GLY A 227 24.93 -55.24 4.64
CA GLY A 227 23.89 -54.28 4.31
C GLY A 227 22.54 -54.92 3.97
N LEU A 228 21.50 -54.10 3.92
CA LEU A 228 20.14 -54.48 3.52
C LEU A 228 20.14 -55.09 2.10
N TYR A 229 19.43 -56.21 1.90
CA TYR A 229 19.35 -56.95 0.62
C TYR A 229 20.70 -57.46 0.04
N SER A 230 21.77 -57.50 0.82
CA SER A 230 23.10 -57.91 0.34
C SER A 230 23.23 -59.42 0.11
N VAL A 231 24.10 -59.82 -0.83
CA VAL A 231 24.37 -61.23 -1.17
C VAL A 231 25.86 -61.52 -1.05
N ALA A 232 26.24 -62.45 -0.18
CA ALA A 232 27.58 -63.02 -0.08
C ALA A 232 27.53 -64.55 -0.25
N ILE A 233 28.10 -65.06 -1.35
CA ILE A 233 28.14 -66.49 -1.65
C ILE A 233 29.58 -66.92 -1.99
N GLY A 234 30.20 -67.69 -1.10
CA GLY A 234 31.58 -68.17 -1.25
C GLY A 234 32.38 -68.09 0.04
N ARG A 235 33.57 -68.71 0.05
CA ARG A 235 34.52 -68.58 1.16
C ARG A 235 35.09 -67.15 1.19
N GLU A 236 34.92 -66.46 2.31
CA GLU A 236 35.37 -65.07 2.53
C GLU A 236 34.81 -64.05 1.52
N SER A 237 33.65 -64.32 0.92
CA SER A 237 32.95 -63.34 0.07
C SER A 237 32.30 -62.27 0.96
N GLY A 238 32.49 -60.99 0.64
CA GLY A 238 31.90 -59.89 1.42
C GLY A 238 32.25 -59.94 2.91
N ASN A 239 33.49 -60.31 3.26
CA ASN A 239 33.86 -60.69 4.62
C ASN A 239 33.78 -59.53 5.63
N ASP A 240 34.17 -58.31 5.23
CA ASP A 240 34.37 -57.20 6.17
C ASP A 240 33.21 -56.16 6.19
N THR A 241 32.83 -55.58 5.04
CA THR A 241 31.69 -54.64 4.92
C THR A 241 31.02 -54.76 3.55
N GLN A 242 29.71 -55.01 3.55
CA GLN A 242 28.86 -54.95 2.35
C GLN A 242 27.83 -53.84 2.53
N GLU A 243 27.83 -52.84 1.65
CA GLU A 243 26.77 -51.82 1.67
C GLU A 243 25.45 -52.36 1.06
N GLU A 244 24.38 -51.56 1.14
CA GLU A 244 23.03 -51.93 0.70
C GLU A 244 22.99 -52.39 -0.79
N ASN A 245 22.24 -53.46 -1.07
CA ASN A 245 22.05 -54.07 -2.40
C ASN A 245 23.34 -54.59 -3.10
N SER A 246 24.45 -54.79 -2.37
CA SER A 246 25.70 -55.31 -2.96
C SER A 246 25.69 -56.83 -3.19
N VAL A 247 26.43 -57.28 -4.21
CA VAL A 247 26.54 -58.69 -4.62
C VAL A 247 28.02 -59.12 -4.66
N ALA A 248 28.38 -60.12 -3.85
CA ALA A 248 29.67 -60.80 -3.88
C ALA A 248 29.47 -62.31 -4.08
N ILE A 249 29.89 -62.83 -5.24
CA ILE A 249 29.77 -64.26 -5.56
C ILE A 249 31.12 -64.78 -6.07
N GLY A 250 31.77 -65.63 -5.27
CA GLY A 250 33.08 -66.22 -5.59
C GLY A 250 34.02 -66.26 -4.37
N ASN A 251 35.13 -66.98 -4.50
CA ASN A 251 36.14 -67.00 -3.43
C ASN A 251 36.85 -65.63 -3.37
N GLU A 252 36.78 -64.99 -2.20
CA GLU A 252 37.36 -63.67 -1.94
C GLU A 252 36.84 -62.55 -2.88
N ALA A 253 35.64 -62.72 -3.44
CA ALA A 253 34.95 -61.66 -4.18
C ALA A 253 34.49 -60.57 -3.20
N GLY A 254 34.76 -59.30 -3.50
CA GLY A 254 34.32 -58.18 -2.67
C GLY A 254 34.79 -58.23 -1.21
N LYS A 255 35.97 -58.81 -0.95
CA LYS A 255 36.40 -59.26 0.39
C LYS A 255 36.42 -58.16 1.47
N THR A 256 36.87 -56.95 1.15
CA THR A 256 37.29 -55.96 2.16
C THR A 256 36.44 -54.67 2.21
N SER A 257 35.80 -54.22 1.12
CA SER A 257 34.81 -53.11 1.10
C SER A 257 34.08 -53.04 -0.25
N GLN A 258 32.77 -53.34 -0.29
CA GLN A 258 31.91 -53.11 -1.46
C GLN A 258 31.03 -51.88 -1.26
N GLY A 259 31.05 -50.95 -2.21
CA GLY A 259 30.11 -49.82 -2.24
C GLY A 259 28.66 -50.24 -2.51
N THR A 260 27.72 -49.33 -2.22
CA THR A 260 26.27 -49.50 -2.46
C THR A 260 26.00 -49.95 -3.90
N VAL A 261 25.19 -51.00 -4.08
CA VAL A 261 24.81 -51.59 -5.39
C VAL A 261 26.00 -52.20 -6.20
N ALA A 262 27.18 -52.35 -5.62
CA ALA A 262 28.34 -52.94 -6.33
C ALA A 262 28.17 -54.44 -6.62
N VAL A 263 28.68 -54.89 -7.76
CA VAL A 263 28.64 -56.29 -8.21
C VAL A 263 30.07 -56.84 -8.39
N ALA A 264 30.43 -57.87 -7.63
CA ALA A 264 31.65 -58.66 -7.81
C ALA A 264 31.31 -60.15 -8.01
N ILE A 265 31.57 -60.66 -9.22
CA ILE A 265 31.31 -62.06 -9.56
C ILE A 265 32.56 -62.68 -10.20
N GLY A 266 33.22 -63.59 -9.47
CA GLY A 266 34.42 -64.29 -9.94
C GLY A 266 35.49 -64.48 -8.86
N TYR A 267 36.56 -65.20 -9.23
CA TYR A 267 37.74 -65.36 -8.37
C TYR A 267 38.53 -64.04 -8.31
N TRP A 268 38.64 -63.45 -7.11
CA TRP A 268 39.28 -62.15 -6.87
C TRP A 268 38.67 -60.96 -7.64
N ALA A 269 37.39 -61.05 -8.03
CA ALA A 269 36.68 -59.90 -8.58
C ALA A 269 36.48 -58.83 -7.50
N GLY A 270 36.83 -57.57 -7.79
CA GLY A 270 36.61 -56.45 -6.85
C GLY A 270 37.25 -56.63 -5.47
N GLN A 271 38.41 -57.27 -5.40
CA GLN A 271 39.00 -57.81 -4.16
C GLN A 271 39.22 -56.75 -3.04
N THR A 272 39.67 -55.54 -3.38
CA THR A 272 40.22 -54.61 -2.37
C THR A 272 39.59 -53.22 -2.25
N THR A 273 38.80 -52.71 -3.20
CA THR A 273 37.87 -51.56 -3.03
C THR A 273 37.01 -51.40 -4.28
N GLN A 274 35.68 -51.54 -4.17
CA GLN A 274 34.74 -51.26 -5.26
C GLN A 274 33.99 -49.95 -5.00
N GLY A 275 33.97 -49.03 -5.97
CA GLY A 275 33.14 -47.83 -5.92
C GLY A 275 31.64 -48.13 -6.03
N GLU A 276 30.80 -47.15 -5.68
CA GLU A 276 29.33 -47.21 -5.82
C GLU A 276 28.93 -47.57 -7.26
N ASN A 277 27.91 -48.44 -7.43
CA ASN A 277 27.39 -48.91 -8.73
C ASN A 277 28.42 -49.61 -9.65
N SER A 278 29.59 -50.01 -9.15
CA SER A 278 30.62 -50.64 -9.99
C SER A 278 30.31 -52.12 -10.30
N VAL A 279 30.76 -52.59 -11.47
CA VAL A 279 30.56 -53.97 -11.93
C VAL A 279 31.91 -54.60 -12.26
N ALA A 280 32.25 -55.69 -11.57
CA ALA A 280 33.41 -56.55 -11.86
C ALA A 280 32.95 -57.99 -12.08
N ILE A 281 33.03 -58.45 -13.34
CA ILE A 281 32.64 -59.82 -13.71
C ILE A 281 33.78 -60.50 -14.45
N GLY A 282 34.39 -61.50 -13.82
CA GLY A 282 35.53 -62.25 -14.34
C GLY A 282 36.65 -62.46 -13.33
N ARG A 283 37.68 -63.20 -13.72
CA ARG A 283 38.88 -63.41 -12.90
C ARG A 283 39.77 -62.17 -12.97
N LEU A 284 40.19 -61.65 -11.81
CA LEU A 284 41.06 -60.46 -11.66
C LEU A 284 40.48 -59.14 -12.20
N THR A 285 39.20 -59.13 -12.56
CA THR A 285 38.52 -57.93 -13.06
C THR A 285 38.38 -56.92 -11.92
N GLY A 286 38.88 -55.70 -12.11
CA GLY A 286 38.77 -54.63 -11.11
C GLY A 286 39.42 -54.95 -9.76
N ALA A 287 40.52 -55.72 -9.75
CA ALA A 287 41.06 -56.33 -8.53
C ALA A 287 41.54 -55.33 -7.45
N THR A 288 42.06 -54.16 -7.84
CA THR A 288 42.83 -53.30 -6.92
C THR A 288 42.36 -51.85 -6.73
N LEU A 289 41.44 -51.33 -7.57
CA LEU A 289 40.75 -50.04 -7.36
C LEU A 289 39.78 -49.78 -8.53
N GLN A 290 38.46 -49.91 -8.28
CA GLN A 290 37.44 -49.49 -9.24
C GLN A 290 36.82 -48.16 -8.80
N GLY A 291 36.86 -47.14 -9.67
CA GLY A 291 36.11 -45.91 -9.49
C GLY A 291 34.59 -46.15 -9.48
N ALA A 292 33.83 -45.18 -8.98
CA ALA A 292 32.36 -45.22 -9.02
C ALA A 292 31.86 -45.36 -10.48
N ASP A 293 30.77 -46.10 -10.66
CA ASP A 293 30.14 -46.40 -11.96
C ASP A 293 31.06 -47.13 -12.98
N ALA A 294 32.19 -47.72 -12.57
CA ALA A 294 33.11 -48.41 -13.47
C ALA A 294 32.61 -49.82 -13.85
N VAL A 295 32.79 -50.21 -15.12
CA VAL A 295 32.39 -51.52 -15.65
C VAL A 295 33.61 -52.28 -16.17
N GLY A 296 33.94 -53.39 -15.53
CA GLY A 296 34.91 -54.38 -15.98
C GLY A 296 34.25 -55.72 -16.26
N VAL A 297 34.40 -56.22 -17.49
CA VAL A 297 33.89 -57.56 -17.88
C VAL A 297 34.94 -58.31 -18.71
N GLY A 298 35.46 -59.41 -18.17
CA GLY A 298 36.43 -60.28 -18.84
C GLY A 298 37.72 -60.49 -18.04
N TYR A 299 38.56 -61.40 -18.52
CA TYR A 299 39.85 -61.74 -17.90
C TYR A 299 40.81 -60.53 -17.94
N GLY A 300 41.22 -60.03 -16.76
CA GLY A 300 42.14 -58.89 -16.64
C GLY A 300 41.60 -57.58 -17.23
N ALA A 301 40.28 -57.44 -17.37
CA ALA A 301 39.68 -56.17 -17.80
C ALA A 301 39.75 -55.17 -16.64
N GLY A 302 40.41 -54.02 -16.86
CA GLY A 302 40.56 -53.00 -15.82
C GLY A 302 41.23 -53.49 -14.54
N GLU A 303 42.23 -54.36 -14.66
CA GLU A 303 42.87 -55.03 -13.52
C GLU A 303 43.54 -54.04 -12.54
N LEU A 304 44.15 -52.96 -13.07
CA LEU A 304 44.90 -51.96 -12.31
C LEU A 304 44.37 -50.54 -12.59
N ASN A 305 43.78 -49.90 -11.57
CA ASN A 305 43.34 -48.49 -11.53
C ASN A 305 42.33 -48.09 -12.63
N GLN A 306 41.06 -48.49 -12.47
CA GLN A 306 39.97 -47.93 -13.28
C GLN A 306 39.51 -46.58 -12.70
N GLY A 307 39.51 -45.53 -13.51
CA GLY A 307 38.91 -44.24 -13.18
C GLY A 307 37.38 -44.29 -13.00
N VAL A 308 36.78 -43.17 -12.63
CA VAL A 308 35.32 -43.03 -12.50
C VAL A 308 34.64 -43.16 -13.88
N ARG A 309 33.53 -43.91 -13.97
CA ARG A 309 32.71 -44.12 -15.19
C ARG A 309 33.46 -44.70 -16.40
N THR A 310 34.43 -45.58 -16.19
CA THR A 310 35.14 -46.24 -17.31
C THR A 310 34.48 -47.56 -17.71
N VAL A 311 34.66 -47.94 -18.98
CA VAL A 311 34.16 -49.21 -19.51
C VAL A 311 35.32 -50.02 -20.08
N ALA A 312 35.56 -51.22 -19.55
CA ALA A 312 36.54 -52.19 -20.03
C ALA A 312 35.87 -53.54 -20.29
N ILE A 313 35.68 -53.89 -21.57
CA ILE A 313 35.01 -55.14 -21.97
C ILE A 313 35.89 -55.89 -22.96
N GLY A 314 36.41 -57.05 -22.53
CA GLY A 314 37.29 -57.90 -23.34
C GLY A 314 38.55 -58.37 -22.60
N HIS A 315 39.26 -59.34 -23.17
CA HIS A 315 40.53 -59.80 -22.62
C HIS A 315 41.58 -58.68 -22.66
N GLN A 316 42.07 -58.25 -21.49
CA GLN A 316 43.04 -57.15 -21.31
C GLN A 316 42.58 -55.80 -21.89
N ALA A 317 41.27 -55.58 -22.01
CA ALA A 317 40.76 -54.25 -22.37
C ALA A 317 41.04 -53.28 -21.21
N GLY A 318 41.67 -52.12 -21.49
CA GLY A 318 41.97 -51.13 -20.45
C GLY A 318 42.79 -51.66 -19.29
N ASN A 319 43.77 -52.54 -19.57
CA ASN A 319 44.48 -53.34 -18.56
C ASN A 319 45.18 -52.48 -17.49
N THR A 320 45.74 -51.33 -17.87
CA THR A 320 46.42 -50.39 -16.97
C THR A 320 46.06 -48.94 -17.30
N GLU A 321 45.72 -48.14 -16.28
CA GLU A 321 45.52 -46.68 -16.35
C GLU A 321 44.40 -46.22 -17.31
N GLN A 322 43.16 -46.63 -17.04
CA GLN A 322 41.99 -45.99 -17.65
C GLN A 322 41.64 -44.71 -16.88
N LEU A 323 41.86 -43.56 -17.51
CA LEU A 323 41.44 -42.27 -16.95
C LEU A 323 39.90 -42.07 -17.10
N THR A 324 39.36 -41.06 -16.42
CA THR A 324 37.92 -40.81 -16.26
C THR A 324 37.14 -40.80 -17.58
N ASN A 325 35.96 -41.45 -17.60
CA ASN A 325 35.04 -41.52 -18.75
C ASN A 325 35.59 -42.19 -20.04
N SER A 326 36.62 -43.04 -19.93
CA SER A 326 37.19 -43.77 -21.08
C SER A 326 36.45 -45.07 -21.42
N VAL A 327 36.46 -45.47 -22.70
CA VAL A 327 35.79 -46.69 -23.21
C VAL A 327 36.78 -47.57 -23.97
N ALA A 328 36.99 -48.80 -23.50
CA ALA A 328 37.79 -49.84 -24.14
C ALA A 328 36.95 -51.10 -24.40
N VAL A 329 36.70 -51.43 -25.68
CA VAL A 329 35.93 -52.62 -26.04
C VAL A 329 36.61 -53.39 -27.17
N GLY A 330 37.11 -54.59 -26.85
CA GLY A 330 37.81 -55.48 -27.78
C GLY A 330 39.08 -56.12 -27.20
N PHE A 331 39.70 -57.03 -27.96
CA PHE A 331 40.98 -57.63 -27.58
C PHE A 331 42.09 -56.58 -27.62
N SER A 332 42.73 -56.33 -26.47
CA SER A 332 43.80 -55.32 -26.31
C SER A 332 43.41 -53.89 -26.77
N ALA A 333 42.11 -53.55 -26.71
CA ALA A 333 41.66 -52.20 -27.00
C ALA A 333 42.10 -51.25 -25.87
N GLY A 334 42.77 -50.15 -26.23
CA GLY A 334 43.36 -49.20 -25.29
C GLY A 334 44.12 -49.87 -24.15
N LEU A 335 45.06 -50.74 -24.52
CA LEU A 335 45.82 -51.62 -23.62
C LEU A 335 46.61 -50.83 -22.55
N THR A 336 47.16 -49.67 -22.92
CA THR A 336 47.97 -48.79 -22.06
C THR A 336 47.68 -47.31 -22.36
N ASP A 337 47.53 -46.49 -21.31
CA ASP A 337 47.47 -45.01 -21.34
C ASP A 337 46.33 -44.42 -22.19
N GLN A 338 45.07 -44.68 -21.78
CA GLN A 338 43.91 -43.97 -22.35
C GLN A 338 43.70 -42.61 -21.67
N GLY A 339 43.66 -41.55 -22.48
CA GLY A 339 43.31 -40.20 -22.04
C GLY A 339 41.88 -40.06 -21.49
N ASN A 340 41.60 -38.95 -20.79
CA ASN A 340 40.23 -38.64 -20.37
C ASN A 340 39.28 -38.58 -21.59
N TYR A 341 38.09 -39.17 -21.47
CA TYR A 341 37.05 -39.19 -22.52
C TYR A 341 37.45 -39.87 -23.85
N SER A 342 38.46 -40.75 -23.88
CA SER A 342 38.85 -41.47 -25.10
C SER A 342 37.96 -42.70 -25.39
N VAL A 343 37.84 -43.06 -26.67
CA VAL A 343 37.09 -44.23 -27.14
C VAL A 343 37.97 -45.11 -28.02
N ALA A 344 38.18 -46.36 -27.60
CA ALA A 344 38.84 -47.42 -28.37
C ALA A 344 37.89 -48.61 -28.59
N LEU A 345 37.42 -48.78 -29.84
CA LEU A 345 36.47 -49.83 -30.23
C LEU A 345 37.01 -50.64 -31.42
N GLY A 346 37.40 -51.89 -31.15
CA GLY A 346 37.95 -52.83 -32.15
C GLY A 346 39.25 -53.48 -31.72
N SER A 347 39.61 -54.60 -32.35
CA SER A 347 40.88 -55.31 -32.09
C SER A 347 42.06 -54.40 -32.39
N SER A 348 42.96 -54.21 -31.41
CA SER A 348 44.14 -53.35 -31.53
C SER A 348 43.81 -51.90 -31.96
N SER A 349 42.66 -51.37 -31.53
CA SER A 349 42.33 -49.95 -31.68
C SER A 349 43.00 -49.16 -30.54
N GLY A 350 43.69 -48.06 -30.89
CA GLY A 350 44.36 -47.18 -29.92
C GLY A 350 45.30 -47.91 -28.95
N VAL A 351 46.15 -48.82 -29.44
CA VAL A 351 46.96 -49.72 -28.61
C VAL A 351 47.93 -48.96 -27.69
N THR A 352 48.52 -47.86 -28.18
CA THR A 352 49.52 -47.07 -27.45
C THR A 352 49.22 -45.58 -27.54
N THR A 353 49.05 -44.91 -26.39
CA THR A 353 48.90 -43.45 -26.22
C THR A 353 47.78 -42.79 -27.02
N GLN A 354 46.59 -42.76 -26.43
CA GLN A 354 45.46 -41.95 -26.87
C GLN A 354 45.43 -40.62 -26.12
N GLY A 355 45.50 -39.50 -26.84
CA GLY A 355 45.26 -38.17 -26.26
C GLY A 355 43.83 -38.01 -25.72
N GLY A 356 43.62 -37.08 -24.79
CA GLY A 356 42.26 -36.80 -24.28
C GLY A 356 41.28 -36.47 -25.42
N TYR A 357 40.03 -36.93 -25.30
CA TYR A 357 38.96 -36.78 -26.29
C TYR A 357 39.18 -37.46 -27.66
N SER A 358 40.13 -38.40 -27.80
CA SER A 358 40.36 -39.10 -29.08
C SER A 358 39.38 -40.25 -29.32
N VAL A 359 39.02 -40.49 -30.58
CA VAL A 359 38.12 -41.58 -31.01
C VAL A 359 38.84 -42.49 -32.02
N ALA A 360 38.96 -43.78 -31.71
CA ALA A 360 39.48 -44.82 -32.61
C ALA A 360 38.47 -45.97 -32.74
N ILE A 361 37.84 -46.09 -33.92
CA ILE A 361 36.82 -47.10 -34.20
C ILE A 361 37.20 -47.88 -35.47
N GLY A 362 37.59 -49.15 -35.30
CA GLY A 362 37.99 -50.06 -36.39
C GLY A 362 39.31 -50.80 -36.11
N HIS A 363 39.55 -51.89 -36.86
CA HIS A 363 40.80 -52.64 -36.80
C HIS A 363 41.98 -51.74 -37.17
N GLU A 364 42.96 -51.62 -36.25
CA GLU A 364 44.16 -50.78 -36.40
C GLU A 364 43.90 -49.28 -36.64
N SER A 365 42.71 -48.79 -36.29
CA SER A 365 42.43 -47.35 -36.28
C SER A 365 43.23 -46.64 -35.18
N GLY A 366 43.87 -45.51 -35.50
CA GLY A 366 44.64 -44.72 -34.55
C GLY A 366 45.74 -45.51 -33.80
N LYS A 367 46.39 -46.47 -34.49
CA LYS A 367 47.17 -47.55 -33.86
C LYS A 367 48.36 -47.08 -33.02
N THR A 368 49.10 -46.04 -33.43
CA THR A 368 50.44 -45.75 -32.88
C THR A 368 50.62 -44.37 -32.24
N THR A 369 49.87 -43.32 -32.65
CA THR A 369 49.86 -42.01 -31.95
C THR A 369 48.65 -41.15 -32.33
N GLN A 370 47.75 -40.87 -31.40
CA GLN A 370 46.67 -39.86 -31.57
C GLN A 370 46.92 -38.66 -30.65
N ALA A 371 47.02 -37.45 -31.22
CA ALA A 371 47.03 -36.21 -30.45
C ALA A 371 45.64 -35.92 -29.82
N ALA A 372 45.53 -34.89 -28.98
CA ALA A 372 44.27 -34.55 -28.33
C ALA A 372 43.16 -34.21 -29.36
N GLY A 373 41.97 -34.80 -29.18
CA GLY A 373 40.78 -34.52 -29.98
C GLY A 373 40.75 -35.11 -31.41
N CYS A 374 41.60 -36.08 -31.75
CA CYS A 374 41.60 -36.72 -33.08
C CYS A 374 40.45 -37.73 -33.25
N VAL A 375 39.92 -37.86 -34.47
CA VAL A 375 38.88 -38.85 -34.83
C VAL A 375 39.37 -39.75 -35.97
N ALA A 376 39.45 -41.05 -35.73
CA ALA A 376 39.78 -42.09 -36.72
C ALA A 376 38.68 -43.16 -36.78
N VAL A 377 37.93 -43.19 -37.88
CA VAL A 377 36.81 -44.13 -38.07
C VAL A 377 36.95 -44.85 -39.41
N GLY A 378 37.29 -46.15 -39.36
CA GLY A 378 37.51 -46.99 -40.53
C GLY A 378 38.75 -47.87 -40.42
N ARG A 379 38.83 -48.91 -41.27
CA ARG A 379 40.03 -49.75 -41.38
C ARG A 379 41.20 -48.91 -41.90
N ASN A 380 42.30 -48.86 -41.15
CA ASN A 380 43.52 -48.09 -41.45
C ASN A 380 43.28 -46.57 -41.58
N ALA A 381 42.25 -46.02 -40.93
CA ALA A 381 42.06 -44.57 -40.83
C ALA A 381 43.06 -44.01 -39.80
N GLY A 382 43.85 -42.99 -40.20
CA GLY A 382 44.83 -42.34 -39.33
C GLY A 382 45.88 -43.28 -38.73
N GLU A 383 46.39 -44.22 -39.53
CA GLU A 383 47.22 -45.36 -39.08
C GLU A 383 48.55 -44.95 -38.41
N THR A 384 49.22 -43.89 -38.89
CA THR A 384 50.63 -43.61 -38.56
C THR A 384 50.91 -42.27 -37.85
N ALA A 385 50.16 -41.18 -38.08
CA ALA A 385 50.21 -39.94 -37.26
C ALA A 385 49.03 -38.97 -37.57
N GLN A 386 48.24 -38.63 -36.55
CA GLN A 386 47.21 -37.59 -36.63
C GLN A 386 47.66 -36.31 -35.90
N GLY A 387 47.62 -35.15 -36.56
CA GLY A 387 47.77 -33.84 -35.93
C GLY A 387 46.61 -33.53 -34.96
N ALA A 388 46.82 -32.64 -33.99
CA ALA A 388 45.77 -32.32 -33.01
C ALA A 388 44.46 -31.87 -33.69
N SER A 389 43.33 -32.38 -33.19
CA SER A 389 41.98 -32.12 -33.72
C SER A 389 41.71 -32.54 -35.17
N SER A 390 42.51 -33.45 -35.76
CA SER A 390 42.26 -33.95 -37.13
C SER A 390 41.15 -35.01 -37.19
N VAL A 391 40.44 -35.07 -38.34
CA VAL A 391 39.32 -36.00 -38.59
C VAL A 391 39.61 -36.84 -39.84
N ALA A 392 39.66 -38.17 -39.68
CA ALA A 392 39.81 -39.16 -40.75
C ALA A 392 38.65 -40.18 -40.71
N ILE A 393 37.75 -40.12 -41.69
CA ILE A 393 36.58 -41.01 -41.77
C ILE A 393 36.50 -41.65 -43.16
N GLY A 394 36.77 -42.96 -43.25
CA GLY A 394 36.73 -43.75 -44.49
C GLY A 394 37.89 -44.74 -44.66
N TYR A 395 37.79 -45.63 -45.65
CA TYR A 395 38.88 -46.55 -46.00
C TYR A 395 40.09 -45.76 -46.54
N THR A 396 41.24 -45.83 -45.86
CA THR A 396 42.49 -45.11 -46.18
C THR A 396 42.40 -43.57 -46.18
N ALA A 397 41.43 -42.99 -45.48
CA ALA A 397 41.35 -41.53 -45.30
C ALA A 397 42.50 -41.03 -44.42
N GLY A 398 43.23 -40.00 -44.87
CA GLY A 398 44.35 -39.41 -44.12
C GLY A 398 45.48 -40.40 -43.79
N ASN A 399 45.81 -41.30 -44.73
CA ASN A 399 46.72 -42.43 -44.52
C ASN A 399 48.16 -42.00 -44.18
N ASP A 400 48.69 -40.98 -44.87
CA ASP A 400 50.08 -40.52 -44.74
C ASP A 400 50.12 -39.04 -44.28
N THR A 401 50.09 -38.82 -42.96
CA THR A 401 50.20 -37.51 -42.26
C THR A 401 49.08 -36.48 -42.51
N GLN A 402 48.27 -36.21 -41.48
CA GLN A 402 47.31 -35.09 -41.46
C GLN A 402 47.91 -33.87 -40.75
N GLY A 403 47.73 -32.66 -41.31
CA GLY A 403 48.07 -31.39 -40.67
C GLY A 403 47.17 -31.05 -39.47
N LEU A 404 47.51 -29.98 -38.72
CA LEU A 404 46.72 -29.49 -37.59
C LEU A 404 45.29 -29.14 -38.04
N SER A 405 44.26 -29.69 -37.36
CA SER A 405 42.83 -29.45 -37.66
C SER A 405 42.34 -29.89 -39.06
N ALA A 406 43.05 -30.78 -39.77
CA ALA A 406 42.63 -31.24 -41.11
C ALA A 406 41.41 -32.18 -41.07
N VAL A 407 40.47 -32.03 -42.02
CA VAL A 407 39.24 -32.85 -42.13
C VAL A 407 39.19 -33.58 -43.48
N ALA A 408 39.32 -34.91 -43.44
CA ALA A 408 39.20 -35.81 -44.59
C ALA A 408 38.05 -36.82 -44.41
N VAL A 409 36.97 -36.66 -45.19
CA VAL A 409 35.78 -37.53 -45.14
C VAL A 409 35.44 -38.05 -46.54
N GLY A 410 35.70 -39.34 -46.78
CA GLY A 410 35.47 -40.00 -48.07
C GLY A 410 36.56 -41.02 -48.45
N SER A 411 36.26 -41.91 -49.39
CA SER A 411 37.23 -42.91 -49.89
C SER A 411 38.34 -42.23 -50.68
N GLY A 412 39.55 -42.14 -50.11
CA GLY A 412 40.70 -41.50 -50.74
C GLY A 412 40.68 -39.96 -50.75
N ALA A 413 39.88 -39.32 -49.88
CA ALA A 413 39.90 -37.88 -49.67
C ALA A 413 41.21 -37.46 -48.99
N GLY A 414 41.85 -36.38 -49.46
CA GLY A 414 43.07 -35.83 -48.87
C GLY A 414 44.27 -36.79 -48.86
N LYS A 415 44.44 -37.58 -49.94
CA LYS A 415 45.36 -38.73 -49.95
C LYS A 415 46.86 -38.38 -49.93
N THR A 416 47.26 -37.18 -50.36
CA THR A 416 48.67 -36.73 -50.40
C THR A 416 48.76 -35.20 -50.19
N ASP A 417 49.59 -34.76 -49.25
CA ASP A 417 49.98 -33.38 -48.88
C ASP A 417 48.86 -32.34 -48.75
N GLN A 418 48.53 -32.03 -47.50
CA GLN A 418 47.68 -30.92 -47.06
C GLN A 418 48.59 -29.88 -46.38
N GLY A 419 48.62 -28.63 -46.87
CA GLY A 419 49.44 -27.56 -46.31
C GLY A 419 49.12 -27.20 -44.84
N ASP A 420 49.97 -26.38 -44.22
CA ASP A 420 50.08 -26.20 -42.77
C ASP A 420 48.87 -25.51 -42.06
N GLU A 421 47.81 -25.08 -42.76
CA GLU A 421 46.61 -24.47 -42.12
C GLU A 421 45.28 -24.70 -42.89
N VAL A 422 44.26 -25.15 -42.13
CA VAL A 422 42.84 -25.45 -42.44
C VAL A 422 42.49 -25.78 -43.90
N ILE A 423 42.37 -27.08 -44.17
CA ILE A 423 41.86 -27.65 -45.44
C ILE A 423 40.66 -28.56 -45.13
N MET A 424 39.50 -28.31 -45.77
CA MET A 424 38.30 -29.16 -45.66
C MET A 424 37.97 -29.80 -47.01
N ALA A 425 38.06 -31.14 -47.09
CA ALA A 425 37.69 -31.94 -48.26
C ALA A 425 36.65 -33.02 -47.91
N VAL A 426 35.42 -32.88 -48.45
CA VAL A 426 34.30 -33.80 -48.18
C VAL A 426 33.63 -34.23 -49.49
N GLY A 427 33.84 -35.49 -49.91
CA GLY A 427 33.29 -36.08 -51.15
C GLY A 427 34.21 -37.10 -51.83
N ASP A 428 33.70 -37.92 -52.76
CA ASP A 428 34.54 -38.82 -53.58
C ASP A 428 35.47 -37.98 -54.47
N LYS A 429 36.80 -38.11 -54.27
CA LYS A 429 37.85 -37.36 -54.98
C LYS A 429 37.83 -35.83 -54.82
N ALA A 430 37.18 -35.28 -53.79
CA ALA A 430 37.24 -33.85 -53.49
C ALA A 430 38.69 -33.41 -53.17
N GLY A 431 39.18 -32.32 -53.78
CA GLY A 431 40.51 -31.75 -53.51
C GLY A 431 41.70 -32.63 -53.91
N ARG A 432 41.61 -33.38 -55.02
CA ARG A 432 42.54 -34.48 -55.34
C ARG A 432 44.00 -34.10 -55.65
N TYR A 433 44.31 -32.87 -56.09
CA TYR A 433 45.61 -32.54 -56.72
C TYR A 433 46.23 -31.14 -56.41
N ASN A 434 46.01 -30.56 -55.22
CA ASN A 434 46.65 -29.34 -54.64
C ASN A 434 45.64 -28.23 -54.29
N GLN A 435 45.62 -27.84 -53.02
CA GLN A 435 44.83 -26.74 -52.47
C GLN A 435 45.79 -25.68 -51.91
N SER A 436 45.55 -24.39 -52.17
CA SER A 436 46.30 -23.30 -51.52
C SER A 436 45.68 -22.98 -50.14
N ASN A 437 46.32 -22.12 -49.35
CA ASN A 437 45.85 -21.81 -47.99
C ASN A 437 44.38 -21.33 -47.97
N HIS A 438 43.58 -21.90 -47.06
CA HIS A 438 42.17 -21.59 -46.75
C HIS A 438 41.07 -22.00 -47.75
N ALA A 439 41.30 -22.98 -48.63
CA ALA A 439 40.26 -23.44 -49.57
C ALA A 439 39.26 -24.48 -49.00
N VAL A 440 37.98 -24.37 -49.37
CA VAL A 440 36.88 -25.25 -48.92
C VAL A 440 36.15 -25.89 -50.11
N ALA A 441 36.28 -27.21 -50.28
CA ALA A 441 35.67 -27.99 -51.36
C ALA A 441 34.72 -29.09 -50.83
N VAL A 442 33.42 -28.97 -51.11
CA VAL A 442 32.39 -29.94 -50.66
C VAL A 442 31.45 -30.34 -51.82
N GLY A 443 31.56 -31.59 -52.30
CA GLY A 443 30.75 -32.14 -53.41
C GLY A 443 31.54 -33.05 -54.36
N THR A 444 30.85 -33.90 -55.14
CA THR A 444 31.48 -34.73 -56.20
C THR A 444 32.04 -33.83 -57.29
N GLU A 445 33.35 -33.92 -57.59
CA GLU A 445 34.05 -33.07 -58.58
C GLU A 445 33.95 -31.55 -58.31
N ALA A 446 33.73 -31.13 -57.06
CA ALA A 446 33.92 -29.75 -56.66
C ALA A 446 35.43 -29.39 -56.73
N GLU A 447 35.75 -28.29 -57.42
CA GLU A 447 37.11 -27.76 -57.66
C GLU A 447 38.07 -28.72 -58.40
N LEU A 448 38.00 -28.76 -59.74
CA LEU A 448 38.82 -29.66 -60.57
C LEU A 448 40.20 -29.08 -60.98
N THR A 449 40.37 -27.75 -61.10
CA THR A 449 41.64 -27.08 -61.52
C THR A 449 41.76 -25.60 -61.05
N ASP A 450 42.88 -25.26 -60.38
CA ASP A 450 43.45 -23.93 -60.00
C ASP A 450 42.60 -22.86 -59.26
N GLN A 451 43.16 -22.32 -58.17
CA GLN A 451 42.52 -21.38 -57.21
C GLN A 451 43.13 -19.96 -57.17
N GLY A 452 42.36 -19.02 -56.60
CA GLY A 452 42.85 -17.82 -55.90
C GLY A 452 42.69 -17.94 -54.37
N ILE A 453 43.42 -17.14 -53.59
CA ILE A 453 43.44 -17.17 -52.10
C ILE A 453 42.03 -16.92 -51.50
N ASP A 454 41.66 -17.69 -50.46
CA ASP A 454 40.41 -17.60 -49.66
C ASP A 454 39.08 -17.89 -50.41
N ALA A 455 39.05 -18.80 -51.39
CA ALA A 455 37.84 -19.15 -52.14
C ALA A 455 37.04 -20.33 -51.53
N THR A 456 35.70 -20.33 -51.67
CA THR A 456 34.79 -21.36 -51.11
C THR A 456 33.80 -21.89 -52.15
N ALA A 457 33.79 -23.21 -52.40
CA ALA A 457 32.87 -23.90 -53.32
C ALA A 457 32.13 -25.10 -52.67
N ILE A 458 30.79 -25.04 -52.61
CA ILE A 458 29.95 -26.07 -51.99
C ILE A 458 28.78 -26.45 -52.91
N GLY A 459 28.82 -27.65 -53.50
CA GLY A 459 27.79 -28.23 -54.39
C GLY A 459 28.33 -29.00 -55.61
N PRO A 460 27.54 -29.92 -56.24
CA PRO A 460 27.96 -30.60 -57.48
C PRO A 460 28.18 -29.61 -58.63
N HIS A 461 29.36 -29.63 -59.25
CA HIS A 461 29.80 -28.68 -60.28
C HIS A 461 29.70 -27.18 -59.88
N ALA A 462 29.88 -26.86 -58.58
CA ALA A 462 30.08 -25.47 -58.15
C ALA A 462 31.50 -25.00 -58.53
N ALA A 463 31.63 -23.77 -59.04
CA ALA A 463 32.91 -23.14 -59.40
C ALA A 463 33.83 -24.00 -60.32
N THR A 464 33.31 -24.47 -61.45
CA THR A 464 34.06 -25.32 -62.40
C THR A 464 35.18 -24.62 -63.18
N ASP A 465 35.21 -23.27 -63.20
CA ASP A 465 36.24 -22.43 -63.84
C ASP A 465 36.64 -21.25 -62.92
N THR A 466 37.86 -20.74 -63.12
CA THR A 466 38.58 -19.68 -62.35
C THR A 466 37.72 -18.72 -61.50
N GLN A 467 37.99 -18.69 -60.19
CA GLN A 467 37.45 -17.73 -59.22
C GLN A 467 38.41 -16.53 -58.99
N GLY A 468 37.86 -15.36 -58.63
CA GLY A 468 38.64 -14.25 -58.06
C GLY A 468 38.90 -14.44 -56.56
N SER A 469 39.85 -13.71 -55.99
CA SER A 469 40.15 -13.76 -54.54
C SER A 469 38.91 -13.47 -53.68
N ILE A 470 38.69 -14.26 -52.62
CA ILE A 470 37.60 -14.10 -51.62
C ILE A 470 36.17 -14.29 -52.22
N ALA A 471 36.01 -15.11 -53.27
CA ALA A 471 34.70 -15.40 -53.86
C ALA A 471 34.00 -16.63 -53.23
N ILE A 472 32.68 -16.57 -53.03
CA ILE A 472 31.88 -17.64 -52.38
C ILE A 472 30.76 -18.13 -53.31
N ALA A 473 30.76 -19.43 -53.65
CA ALA A 473 29.75 -20.09 -54.48
C ALA A 473 29.15 -21.33 -53.77
N VAL A 474 27.85 -21.29 -53.43
CA VAL A 474 27.16 -22.38 -52.72
C VAL A 474 25.84 -22.75 -53.42
N GLY A 475 25.76 -23.92 -54.06
CA GLY A 475 24.57 -24.42 -54.80
C GLY A 475 24.90 -25.17 -56.11
N VAL A 476 23.93 -25.93 -56.67
CA VAL A 476 24.10 -26.62 -57.97
C VAL A 476 24.24 -25.59 -59.10
N ARG A 477 25.37 -25.61 -59.83
CA ARG A 477 25.76 -24.65 -60.89
C ARG A 477 25.86 -23.18 -60.44
N ALA A 478 26.07 -22.92 -59.14
CA ALA A 478 26.29 -21.55 -58.64
C ALA A 478 27.62 -20.99 -59.16
N GLY A 479 27.60 -19.76 -59.71
CA GLY A 479 28.82 -19.09 -60.20
C GLY A 479 29.52 -19.76 -61.39
N GLN A 480 28.77 -20.41 -62.29
CA GLN A 480 29.33 -21.21 -63.39
C GLN A 480 30.23 -20.41 -64.37
N THR A 481 30.16 -19.07 -64.39
CA THR A 481 31.04 -18.19 -65.18
C THR A 481 31.51 -16.98 -64.35
N ARG A 482 32.78 -16.58 -64.54
CA ARG A 482 33.51 -15.41 -63.99
C ARG A 482 32.79 -14.59 -62.89
N GLN A 483 33.15 -14.85 -61.63
CA GLN A 483 32.78 -14.01 -60.48
C GLN A 483 33.76 -12.83 -60.32
N GLY A 484 33.27 -11.67 -59.85
CA GLY A 484 34.11 -10.52 -59.47
C GLY A 484 34.77 -10.68 -58.10
N GLU A 485 35.78 -9.87 -57.79
CA GLU A 485 36.45 -9.85 -56.49
C GLU A 485 35.44 -9.62 -55.34
N ARG A 486 35.43 -10.51 -54.33
CA ARG A 486 34.52 -10.46 -53.15
C ARG A 486 33.00 -10.62 -53.44
N ALA A 487 32.61 -11.25 -54.55
CA ALA A 487 31.20 -11.54 -54.84
C ALA A 487 30.68 -12.81 -54.12
N ILE A 488 29.41 -12.80 -53.67
CA ILE A 488 28.78 -13.90 -52.91
C ILE A 488 27.47 -14.36 -53.59
N GLY A 489 27.43 -15.63 -54.05
CA GLY A 489 26.24 -16.27 -54.64
C GLY A 489 25.86 -17.56 -53.90
N ILE A 490 24.67 -17.58 -53.27
CA ILE A 490 24.15 -18.73 -52.50
C ILE A 490 22.75 -19.11 -53.01
N GLY A 491 22.59 -20.29 -53.62
CA GLY A 491 21.33 -20.84 -54.17
C GLY A 491 21.50 -21.57 -55.52
N ALA A 492 20.54 -22.43 -55.90
CA ALA A 492 20.53 -23.08 -57.22
C ALA A 492 20.31 -22.04 -58.34
N GLU A 493 21.21 -21.98 -59.33
CA GLU A 493 21.24 -20.94 -60.38
C GLU A 493 21.46 -19.49 -59.87
N ALA A 494 21.88 -19.28 -58.62
CA ALA A 494 22.26 -17.95 -58.14
C ALA A 494 23.47 -17.44 -58.92
N ALA A 495 23.43 -16.17 -59.37
CA ALA A 495 24.49 -15.55 -60.17
C ALA A 495 24.81 -16.28 -61.51
N PHE A 496 23.78 -16.81 -62.19
CA PHE A 496 23.95 -17.56 -63.46
C PHE A 496 24.66 -16.76 -64.57
N VAL A 497 24.59 -15.42 -64.54
CA VAL A 497 25.31 -14.50 -65.46
C VAL A 497 25.71 -13.22 -64.71
N ASP A 498 26.96 -12.78 -64.88
CA ASP A 498 27.63 -11.54 -64.42
C ASP A 498 27.11 -10.85 -63.13
N GLN A 499 27.92 -10.87 -62.06
CA GLN A 499 27.74 -10.01 -60.87
C GLN A 499 28.68 -8.80 -60.90
N GLY A 500 28.20 -7.66 -60.38
CA GLY A 500 29.02 -6.47 -60.12
C GLY A 500 29.93 -6.63 -58.89
N MET A 501 30.93 -5.75 -58.78
CA MET A 501 31.82 -5.66 -57.63
C MET A 501 31.00 -5.39 -56.33
N LEU A 502 31.22 -6.18 -55.27
CA LEU A 502 30.54 -6.10 -53.96
C LEU A 502 29.05 -6.50 -53.90
N ALA A 503 28.48 -7.18 -54.89
CA ALA A 503 27.08 -7.64 -54.85
C ALA A 503 26.89 -8.93 -54.01
N ILE A 504 25.77 -9.04 -53.27
CA ILE A 504 25.36 -10.24 -52.51
C ILE A 504 23.92 -10.61 -52.92
N ALA A 505 23.76 -11.71 -53.66
CA ALA A 505 22.44 -12.18 -54.10
C ALA A 505 22.12 -13.59 -53.56
N VAL A 506 20.97 -13.73 -52.89
CA VAL A 506 20.38 -15.02 -52.46
C VAL A 506 18.97 -15.13 -53.04
N GLY A 507 18.84 -15.60 -54.29
CA GLY A 507 17.56 -15.73 -55.02
C GLY A 507 17.65 -15.41 -56.52
N LYS A 508 16.52 -15.42 -57.26
CA LYS A 508 16.47 -15.12 -58.70
C LYS A 508 16.32 -13.61 -58.98
N THR A 509 17.29 -13.06 -59.72
CA THR A 509 17.30 -11.82 -60.53
C THR A 509 17.59 -10.45 -59.88
N THR A 510 17.73 -9.44 -60.77
CA THR A 510 18.50 -8.17 -60.78
C THR A 510 18.24 -7.19 -59.63
N GLN A 511 19.32 -6.76 -58.96
CA GLN A 511 19.36 -5.78 -57.87
C GLN A 511 19.92 -4.42 -58.33
N GLY A 512 19.59 -3.33 -57.62
CA GLY A 512 20.16 -2.00 -57.83
C GLY A 512 21.59 -1.88 -57.28
N ILE A 513 22.27 -0.76 -57.55
CA ILE A 513 23.62 -0.50 -57.02
C ILE A 513 23.55 -0.45 -55.47
N ALA A 514 24.35 -1.28 -54.81
CA ALA A 514 24.47 -1.38 -53.34
C ALA A 514 23.20 -1.78 -52.56
N SER A 515 22.25 -2.52 -53.16
CA SER A 515 21.06 -3.04 -52.45
C SER A 515 21.29 -4.44 -51.83
N THR A 516 20.49 -4.78 -50.81
CA THR A 516 20.54 -6.09 -50.11
C THR A 516 19.18 -6.78 -50.21
N ALA A 517 19.09 -7.96 -50.84
CA ALA A 517 17.87 -8.77 -50.89
C ALA A 517 18.09 -10.19 -50.34
N LEU A 518 17.32 -10.57 -49.30
CA LEU A 518 17.42 -11.87 -48.62
C LEU A 518 16.02 -12.47 -48.37
N GLY A 519 15.61 -13.47 -49.15
CA GLY A 519 14.33 -14.17 -49.01
C GLY A 519 13.68 -14.55 -50.35
N ARG A 520 12.78 -15.54 -50.35
CA ARG A 520 12.04 -15.94 -51.57
C ARG A 520 11.15 -14.77 -52.04
N ALA A 521 11.43 -14.25 -53.24
CA ALA A 521 10.75 -13.11 -53.89
C ALA A 521 10.91 -11.73 -53.20
N ALA A 522 11.93 -11.53 -52.37
CA ALA A 522 12.26 -10.20 -51.83
C ALA A 522 12.82 -9.30 -52.95
N GLY A 523 12.23 -8.12 -53.18
CA GLY A 523 12.70 -7.17 -54.21
C GLY A 523 12.50 -7.61 -55.67
N SER A 524 11.52 -8.47 -55.95
CA SER A 524 11.42 -9.28 -57.18
C SER A 524 11.21 -8.51 -58.50
N LEU A 525 10.82 -7.23 -58.48
CA LEU A 525 10.43 -6.50 -59.70
C LEU A 525 11.21 -5.19 -59.94
N THR A 526 11.71 -4.50 -58.90
CA THR A 526 12.70 -3.39 -58.99
C THR A 526 13.08 -2.89 -57.59
N GLN A 527 14.37 -2.84 -57.27
CA GLN A 527 14.90 -2.18 -56.07
C GLN A 527 15.51 -0.82 -56.41
N GLY A 528 15.13 0.23 -55.68
CA GLY A 528 15.84 1.51 -55.72
C GLY A 528 17.29 1.38 -55.22
N ALA A 529 18.16 2.33 -55.57
CA ALA A 529 19.53 2.33 -55.06
C ALA A 529 19.57 2.37 -53.51
N ASN A 530 20.49 1.64 -52.88
CA ASN A 530 20.65 1.52 -51.43
C ASN A 530 19.47 0.92 -50.63
N SER A 531 18.54 0.18 -51.25
CA SER A 531 17.41 -0.43 -50.51
C SER A 531 17.77 -1.77 -49.82
N VAL A 532 17.05 -2.10 -48.74
CA VAL A 532 17.19 -3.35 -47.97
C VAL A 532 15.86 -4.10 -47.95
N ALA A 533 15.82 -5.34 -48.45
CA ALA A 533 14.65 -6.22 -48.41
C ALA A 533 15.00 -7.59 -47.79
N ILE A 534 14.48 -7.89 -46.61
CA ILE A 534 14.79 -9.13 -45.86
C ILE A 534 13.49 -9.80 -45.39
N GLY A 535 13.11 -10.94 -45.96
CA GLY A 535 11.88 -11.68 -45.63
C GLY A 535 11.19 -12.28 -46.85
N ASN A 536 10.27 -13.23 -46.66
CA ASN A 536 9.45 -13.73 -47.78
C ASN A 536 8.48 -12.61 -48.21
N THR A 537 8.50 -12.28 -49.51
CA THR A 537 7.70 -11.21 -50.17
C THR A 537 7.86 -9.80 -49.58
N ALA A 538 8.99 -9.50 -48.92
CA ALA A 538 9.31 -8.13 -48.50
C ALA A 538 9.68 -7.25 -49.71
N GLY A 539 9.01 -6.10 -49.89
CA GLY A 539 9.27 -5.19 -51.01
C GLY A 539 9.06 -5.82 -52.40
N GLU A 540 8.00 -6.61 -52.59
CA GLU A 540 7.82 -7.48 -53.76
C GLU A 540 7.68 -6.74 -55.10
N THR A 541 6.94 -5.62 -55.13
CA THR A 541 6.52 -4.98 -56.39
C THR A 541 7.24 -3.67 -56.73
N THR A 542 7.48 -2.72 -55.81
CA THR A 542 8.29 -1.49 -56.06
C THR A 542 8.83 -0.86 -54.78
N GLN A 543 10.15 -0.73 -54.66
CA GLN A 543 10.83 0.02 -53.58
C GLN A 543 11.39 1.35 -54.09
N GLY A 544 11.12 2.47 -53.41
CA GLY A 544 11.82 3.74 -53.61
C GLY A 544 13.33 3.62 -53.32
N ALA A 545 14.11 4.67 -53.60
CA ALA A 545 15.53 4.68 -53.22
C ALA A 545 15.69 4.80 -51.69
N SER A 546 16.71 4.14 -51.13
CA SER A 546 17.05 4.14 -49.69
C SER A 546 15.96 3.61 -48.74
N THR A 547 15.07 2.70 -49.17
CA THR A 547 14.03 2.11 -48.30
C THR A 547 14.48 0.87 -47.55
N VAL A 548 13.80 0.54 -46.45
CA VAL A 548 14.04 -0.67 -45.63
C VAL A 548 12.74 -1.46 -45.50
N ALA A 549 12.75 -2.75 -45.87
CA ALA A 549 11.64 -3.69 -45.70
C ALA A 549 12.15 -4.99 -45.05
N ILE A 550 11.80 -5.25 -43.78
CA ILE A 550 12.29 -6.42 -43.02
C ILE A 550 11.11 -7.15 -42.36
N GLY A 551 10.75 -8.34 -42.84
CA GLY A 551 9.65 -9.16 -42.31
C GLY A 551 8.81 -9.84 -43.40
N TYR A 552 7.96 -10.80 -43.01
CA TYR A 552 7.03 -11.45 -43.94
C TYR A 552 5.99 -10.43 -44.45
N THR A 553 5.89 -10.22 -45.76
CA THR A 553 4.99 -9.23 -46.41
C THR A 553 5.18 -7.76 -45.97
N ALA A 554 6.34 -7.38 -45.43
CA ALA A 554 6.64 -5.98 -45.09
C ALA A 554 6.81 -5.13 -46.36
N GLY A 555 6.11 -4.00 -46.47
CA GLY A 555 6.19 -3.11 -47.65
C GLY A 555 5.85 -3.81 -48.97
N ASN A 556 4.86 -4.72 -48.98
CA ASN A 556 4.61 -5.67 -50.07
C ASN A 556 4.29 -4.99 -51.42
N ASP A 557 3.46 -3.93 -51.41
CA ASP A 557 2.96 -3.28 -52.63
C ASP A 557 3.76 -2.04 -53.10
N THR A 558 3.90 -0.98 -52.28
CA THR A 558 4.63 0.25 -52.66
C THR A 558 5.29 0.95 -51.47
N GLN A 559 6.61 1.23 -51.54
CA GLN A 559 7.33 2.08 -50.59
C GLN A 559 7.81 3.39 -51.24
N GLY A 560 7.49 4.54 -50.64
CA GLY A 560 8.01 5.86 -51.03
C GLY A 560 9.51 6.03 -50.75
N LEU A 561 10.11 7.15 -51.20
CA LEU A 561 11.54 7.44 -50.98
C LEU A 561 11.87 7.44 -49.47
N SER A 562 12.95 6.76 -49.08
CA SER A 562 13.44 6.66 -47.69
C SER A 562 12.45 6.09 -46.64
N ALA A 563 11.42 5.33 -47.03
CA ALA A 563 10.47 4.70 -46.10
C ALA A 563 11.04 3.44 -45.39
N VAL A 564 10.54 3.15 -44.17
CA VAL A 564 10.97 2.01 -43.33
C VAL A 564 9.76 1.15 -42.93
N ALA A 565 9.81 -0.15 -43.23
CA ALA A 565 8.84 -1.16 -42.81
C ALA A 565 9.55 -2.36 -42.14
N VAL A 566 9.27 -2.63 -40.86
CA VAL A 566 9.91 -3.73 -40.11
C VAL A 566 8.87 -4.50 -39.27
N GLY A 567 8.56 -5.74 -39.64
CA GLY A 567 7.58 -6.58 -38.96
C GLY A 567 6.68 -7.38 -39.91
N PHE A 568 5.90 -8.32 -39.37
CA PHE A 568 4.93 -9.10 -40.16
C PHE A 568 3.81 -8.17 -40.65
N GLY A 569 3.70 -7.97 -41.97
CA GLY A 569 2.65 -7.14 -42.59
C GLY A 569 2.72 -5.64 -42.26
N ALA A 570 3.89 -5.11 -41.84
CA ALA A 570 4.07 -3.68 -41.62
C ALA A 570 4.09 -2.91 -42.96
N GLY A 571 3.33 -1.81 -43.06
CA GLY A 571 3.29 -0.98 -44.28
C GLY A 571 2.84 -1.74 -45.54
N LYS A 572 1.93 -2.71 -45.42
CA LYS A 572 1.69 -3.76 -46.43
C LYS A 572 1.24 -3.21 -47.80
N THR A 573 0.31 -2.25 -47.83
CA THR A 573 -0.37 -1.81 -49.06
C THR A 573 0.11 -0.45 -49.61
N SER A 574 0.50 0.53 -48.77
CA SER A 574 1.14 1.78 -49.23
C SER A 574 1.86 2.55 -48.11
N GLN A 575 3.15 2.83 -48.31
CA GLN A 575 3.94 3.78 -47.51
C GLN A 575 4.34 4.99 -48.36
N ASP A 576 4.01 6.20 -47.93
CA ASP A 576 4.41 7.45 -48.60
C ASP A 576 5.85 7.90 -48.19
N GLU A 577 6.35 9.01 -48.74
CA GLU A 577 7.73 9.51 -48.52
C GLU A 577 8.07 9.67 -47.02
N TYR A 578 9.26 9.21 -46.61
CA TYR A 578 9.81 9.31 -45.23
C TYR A 578 9.00 8.64 -44.09
N SER A 579 8.03 7.77 -44.40
CA SER A 579 7.20 7.09 -43.39
C SER A 579 7.90 5.90 -42.69
N VAL A 580 7.55 5.64 -41.43
CA VAL A 580 8.09 4.55 -40.59
C VAL A 580 6.97 3.65 -40.08
N ALA A 581 7.05 2.34 -40.32
CA ALA A 581 6.18 1.30 -39.75
C ALA A 581 7.02 0.18 -39.11
N THR A 582 6.85 -0.06 -37.82
CA THR A 582 7.59 -1.10 -37.07
C THR A 582 6.65 -1.87 -36.14
N GLY A 583 6.46 -3.17 -36.36
CA GLY A 583 5.57 -4.03 -35.55
C GLY A 583 4.68 -4.96 -36.38
N PHE A 584 3.92 -5.84 -35.70
CA PHE A 584 2.94 -6.71 -36.36
C PHE A 584 1.75 -5.86 -36.87
N GLU A 585 1.55 -5.83 -38.19
CA GLU A 585 0.50 -5.07 -38.89
C GLU A 585 0.46 -3.57 -38.51
N ALA A 586 1.62 -2.95 -38.26
CA ALA A 586 1.73 -1.50 -38.07
C ALA A 586 1.56 -0.78 -39.42
N GLY A 587 0.72 0.26 -39.51
CA GLY A 587 0.50 1.03 -40.74
C GLY A 587 0.02 0.18 -41.92
N LYS A 588 -0.79 -0.86 -41.67
CA LYS A 588 -1.08 -1.95 -42.61
C LYS A 588 -1.72 -1.49 -43.93
N ASP A 589 -2.73 -0.61 -43.86
CA ASP A 589 -3.62 -0.33 -45.00
C ASP A 589 -3.34 1.02 -45.72
N SER A 590 -2.84 2.08 -45.04
CA SER A 590 -2.33 3.32 -45.67
C SER A 590 -1.60 4.26 -44.67
N GLN A 591 -0.36 4.68 -44.97
CA GLN A 591 0.37 5.73 -44.26
C GLN A 591 0.57 6.97 -45.17
N GLY A 592 0.25 8.17 -44.70
CA GLY A 592 0.59 9.43 -45.40
C GLY A 592 2.07 9.84 -45.28
N GLU A 593 2.46 10.90 -45.98
CA GLU A 593 3.82 11.47 -45.93
C GLU A 593 4.26 11.77 -44.48
N LEU A 594 5.50 11.44 -44.12
CA LEU A 594 6.12 11.69 -42.79
C LEU A 594 5.44 11.02 -41.57
N CYS A 595 4.65 9.96 -41.75
CA CYS A 595 3.98 9.27 -40.63
C CYS A 595 4.90 8.29 -39.86
N VAL A 596 4.62 8.09 -38.56
CA VAL A 596 5.32 7.11 -37.69
C VAL A 596 4.31 6.15 -37.06
N ALA A 597 4.47 4.84 -37.28
CA ALA A 597 3.70 3.77 -36.63
C ALA A 597 4.64 2.74 -35.98
N VAL A 598 4.60 2.60 -34.65
CA VAL A 598 5.50 1.72 -33.89
C VAL A 598 4.68 0.92 -32.86
N GLY A 599 4.53 -0.39 -33.07
CA GLY A 599 3.78 -1.28 -32.16
C GLY A 599 2.81 -2.21 -32.89
N ARG A 600 2.27 -3.21 -32.18
CA ARG A 600 1.30 -4.16 -32.75
C ARG A 600 -0.04 -3.45 -33.05
N PHE A 601 -0.45 -3.45 -34.32
CA PHE A 601 -1.64 -2.77 -34.87
C PHE A 601 -1.66 -1.23 -34.70
N ALA A 602 -0.50 -0.58 -34.53
CA ALA A 602 -0.43 0.88 -34.48
C ALA A 602 -0.78 1.48 -35.86
N GLY A 603 -1.72 2.43 -35.92
CA GLY A 603 -2.11 3.09 -37.18
C GLY A 603 -2.63 2.14 -38.26
N SER A 604 -3.30 1.04 -37.89
CA SER A 604 -3.56 -0.10 -38.79
C SER A 604 -4.38 0.24 -40.05
N VAL A 605 -5.31 1.17 -39.99
CA VAL A 605 -6.27 1.43 -41.09
C VAL A 605 -5.91 2.68 -41.91
N THR A 606 -5.81 3.88 -41.31
CA THR A 606 -5.40 5.11 -42.03
C THR A 606 -4.68 6.10 -41.11
N GLN A 607 -3.47 6.55 -41.47
CA GLN A 607 -2.80 7.69 -40.83
C GLN A 607 -2.84 8.93 -41.74
N GLY A 608 -3.33 10.06 -41.23
CA GLY A 608 -3.20 11.37 -41.88
C GLY A 608 -1.74 11.82 -41.96
N VAL A 609 -1.40 12.71 -42.91
CA VAL A 609 -0.05 13.28 -43.11
C VAL A 609 0.55 13.75 -41.78
N GLN A 610 1.82 13.42 -41.52
CA GLN A 610 2.57 13.71 -40.28
C GLN A 610 2.01 13.08 -38.98
N GLY A 611 1.15 12.06 -39.05
CA GLY A 611 0.62 11.38 -37.87
C GLY A 611 1.64 10.50 -37.13
N ILE A 612 1.59 10.47 -35.78
CA ILE A 612 2.44 9.63 -34.92
C ILE A 612 1.56 8.64 -34.13
N ALA A 613 1.80 7.34 -34.26
CA ALA A 613 1.17 6.26 -33.49
C ALA A 613 2.24 5.34 -32.87
N ILE A 614 2.39 5.34 -31.55
CA ILE A 614 3.41 4.53 -30.85
C ILE A 614 2.76 3.77 -29.68
N GLY A 615 2.61 2.45 -29.79
CA GLY A 615 1.99 1.60 -28.78
C GLY A 615 1.11 0.49 -29.36
N ASN A 616 0.67 -0.45 -28.53
CA ASN A 616 -0.28 -1.48 -28.99
C ASN A 616 -1.67 -0.85 -29.21
N LEU A 617 -2.24 -1.02 -30.41
CA LEU A 617 -3.54 -0.45 -30.81
C LEU A 617 -3.62 1.09 -30.73
N ALA A 618 -2.48 1.81 -30.74
CA ALA A 618 -2.47 3.27 -30.81
C ALA A 618 -3.00 3.72 -32.19
N GLY A 619 -3.99 4.62 -32.22
CA GLY A 619 -4.54 5.15 -33.48
C GLY A 619 -5.13 4.07 -34.43
N PHE A 620 -5.78 3.03 -33.89
CA PHE A 620 -6.13 1.80 -34.61
C PHE A 620 -6.96 2.01 -35.90
N THR A 621 -7.95 2.91 -35.91
CA THR A 621 -8.91 3.08 -37.02
C THR A 621 -8.71 4.34 -37.88
N THR A 622 -8.43 5.52 -37.32
CA THR A 622 -8.18 6.76 -38.09
C THR A 622 -7.42 7.80 -37.25
N GLN A 623 -6.28 8.28 -37.74
CA GLN A 623 -5.62 9.50 -37.23
C GLN A 623 -5.82 10.68 -38.19
N GLY A 624 -6.23 11.84 -37.69
CA GLY A 624 -6.25 13.09 -38.44
C GLY A 624 -4.85 13.59 -38.82
N ILE A 625 -4.78 14.59 -39.71
CA ILE A 625 -3.52 15.26 -40.08
C ILE A 625 -2.87 15.83 -38.81
N ASP A 626 -1.55 15.65 -38.64
CA ASP A 626 -0.77 16.07 -37.45
C ASP A 626 -1.19 15.45 -36.10
N GLY A 627 -1.93 14.32 -36.10
CA GLY A 627 -2.36 13.64 -34.87
C GLY A 627 -1.25 12.86 -34.16
N ILE A 628 -1.21 12.91 -32.82
CA ILE A 628 -0.23 12.17 -31.99
C ILE A 628 -0.98 11.19 -31.07
N ALA A 629 -0.65 9.90 -31.13
CA ALA A 629 -1.12 8.84 -30.24
C ALA A 629 0.06 8.04 -29.70
N ILE A 630 0.35 8.12 -28.39
CA ILE A 630 1.48 7.42 -27.75
C ILE A 630 0.99 6.69 -26.49
N GLY A 631 0.93 5.36 -26.52
CA GLY A 631 0.46 4.51 -25.42
C GLY A 631 -0.42 3.35 -25.91
N THR A 632 -0.69 2.38 -25.04
CA THR A 632 -1.62 1.29 -25.37
C THR A 632 -3.05 1.83 -25.46
N SER A 633 -3.72 1.56 -26.59
CA SER A 633 -5.10 2.01 -26.87
C SER A 633 -5.32 3.53 -26.75
N SER A 634 -4.27 4.35 -26.92
CA SER A 634 -4.41 5.81 -27.03
C SER A 634 -5.01 6.18 -28.40
N GLY A 635 -6.02 7.04 -28.44
CA GLY A 635 -6.67 7.44 -29.71
C GLY A 635 -7.30 6.27 -30.48
N TYR A 636 -7.84 5.28 -29.77
CA TYR A 636 -8.21 3.96 -30.31
C TYR A 636 -9.26 3.99 -31.44
N LEU A 637 -10.32 4.83 -31.35
CA LEU A 637 -11.45 4.81 -32.30
C LEU A 637 -11.52 5.99 -33.30
N SER A 638 -11.01 7.19 -32.98
CA SER A 638 -10.87 8.33 -33.93
C SER A 638 -10.14 9.52 -33.30
N GLN A 639 -9.07 10.00 -33.95
CA GLN A 639 -8.40 11.27 -33.65
C GLN A 639 -8.71 12.31 -34.74
N SER A 640 -9.19 13.49 -34.37
CA SER A 640 -9.35 14.62 -35.30
C SER A 640 -8.01 15.31 -35.61
N THR A 641 -7.99 16.22 -36.59
CA THR A 641 -6.80 16.99 -37.00
C THR A 641 -6.11 17.69 -35.81
N MET A 642 -4.78 17.60 -35.71
CA MET A 642 -3.91 18.17 -34.67
C MET A 642 -4.20 17.70 -33.22
N SER A 643 -4.88 16.58 -33.02
CA SER A 643 -5.15 16.06 -31.66
C SER A 643 -3.96 15.29 -31.06
N VAL A 644 -3.78 15.37 -29.74
CA VAL A 644 -2.69 14.70 -28.99
C VAL A 644 -3.29 13.78 -27.94
N ALA A 645 -2.92 12.50 -27.94
CA ALA A 645 -3.24 11.50 -26.92
C ALA A 645 -1.97 10.78 -26.46
N VAL A 646 -1.58 10.93 -25.19
CA VAL A 646 -0.36 10.31 -24.63
C VAL A 646 -0.70 9.63 -23.31
N GLY A 647 -0.71 8.30 -23.27
CA GLY A 647 -1.01 7.49 -22.08
C GLY A 647 -1.93 6.30 -22.36
N HIS A 648 -2.03 5.39 -21.39
CA HIS A 648 -2.89 4.20 -21.47
C HIS A 648 -4.38 4.59 -21.44
N TYR A 649 -5.11 4.29 -22.52
CA TYR A 649 -6.51 4.71 -22.75
C TYR A 649 -6.76 6.23 -22.73
N ALA A 650 -5.78 7.04 -23.14
CA ALA A 650 -6.00 8.47 -23.37
C ALA A 650 -6.78 8.68 -24.68
N GLY A 651 -7.87 9.46 -24.66
CA GLY A 651 -8.65 9.78 -25.87
C GLY A 651 -9.27 8.57 -26.58
N THR A 652 -9.72 7.55 -25.84
CA THR A 652 -10.09 6.22 -26.38
C THR A 652 -11.20 6.25 -27.45
N THR A 653 -12.22 7.10 -27.31
CA THR A 653 -13.44 7.03 -28.13
C THR A 653 -13.55 8.11 -29.21
N THR A 654 -13.46 9.41 -28.90
CA THR A 654 -13.44 10.51 -29.89
C THR A 654 -12.73 11.76 -29.33
N GLN A 655 -11.70 12.27 -30.03
CA GLN A 655 -11.09 13.58 -29.73
C GLN A 655 -11.57 14.66 -30.71
N GLY A 656 -11.95 15.84 -30.20
CA GLY A 656 -12.21 17.02 -31.03
C GLY A 656 -10.96 17.54 -31.75
N GLU A 657 -11.13 18.40 -32.76
CA GLU A 657 -10.02 19.04 -33.48
C GLU A 657 -9.12 19.80 -32.50
N SER A 658 -7.79 19.62 -32.60
CA SER A 658 -6.78 20.23 -31.72
C SER A 658 -6.92 19.91 -30.21
N ALA A 659 -7.59 18.82 -29.81
CA ALA A 659 -7.71 18.42 -28.40
C ALA A 659 -6.42 17.75 -27.86
N ILE A 660 -6.12 17.94 -26.58
CA ILE A 660 -4.93 17.38 -25.89
C ILE A 660 -5.41 16.48 -24.73
N ALA A 661 -4.96 15.23 -24.71
CA ALA A 661 -5.18 14.25 -23.63
C ALA A 661 -3.84 13.61 -23.22
N ILE A 662 -3.35 13.86 -22.02
CA ILE A 662 -2.06 13.33 -21.54
C ILE A 662 -2.23 12.73 -20.14
N GLY A 663 -2.15 11.40 -20.01
CA GLY A 663 -2.30 10.67 -18.74
C GLY A 663 -3.08 9.36 -18.85
N TYR A 664 -3.17 8.61 -17.75
CA TYR A 664 -4.01 7.41 -17.66
C TYR A 664 -5.50 7.79 -17.69
N HIS A 665 -6.26 7.31 -18.68
CA HIS A 665 -7.69 7.64 -18.88
C HIS A 665 -8.00 9.15 -19.05
N ALA A 666 -7.04 9.98 -19.46
CA ALA A 666 -7.33 11.38 -19.76
C ALA A 666 -8.25 11.48 -21.00
N GLY A 667 -9.34 12.24 -20.91
CA GLY A 667 -10.26 12.45 -22.04
C GLY A 667 -10.90 11.16 -22.58
N ASN A 668 -11.23 10.20 -21.70
CA ASN A 668 -11.62 8.84 -22.09
C ASN A 668 -12.89 8.78 -22.97
N ASP A 669 -13.92 9.57 -22.65
CA ASP A 669 -15.20 9.66 -23.35
C ASP A 669 -15.50 11.10 -23.84
N THR A 670 -15.33 11.32 -25.14
CA THR A 670 -15.66 12.53 -25.92
C THR A 670 -15.06 13.86 -25.40
N GLN A 671 -13.97 14.30 -26.02
CA GLN A 671 -13.42 15.65 -25.82
C GLN A 671 -14.01 16.64 -26.85
N GLY A 672 -14.44 17.82 -26.41
CA GLY A 672 -14.81 18.92 -27.32
C GLY A 672 -13.61 19.48 -28.11
N ILE A 673 -13.89 20.33 -29.10
CA ILE A 673 -12.87 20.99 -29.94
C ILE A 673 -11.94 21.82 -29.04
N LYS A 674 -10.61 21.68 -29.21
CA LYS A 674 -9.55 22.37 -28.45
C LYS A 674 -9.54 22.15 -26.93
N ALA A 675 -10.15 21.06 -26.44
CA ALA A 675 -10.11 20.72 -25.02
C ALA A 675 -8.71 20.25 -24.57
N VAL A 676 -8.30 20.60 -23.35
CA VAL A 676 -7.04 20.16 -22.74
C VAL A 676 -7.32 19.33 -21.49
N ALA A 677 -6.84 18.08 -21.45
CA ALA A 677 -6.91 17.18 -20.31
C ALA A 677 -5.52 16.60 -20.00
N VAL A 678 -4.93 16.96 -18.86
CA VAL A 678 -3.58 16.53 -18.47
C VAL A 678 -3.59 16.00 -17.03
N GLY A 679 -3.40 14.69 -16.85
CA GLY A 679 -3.42 14.01 -15.55
C GLY A 679 -4.29 12.75 -15.56
N ALA A 680 -4.16 11.91 -14.53
CA ALA A 680 -4.96 10.68 -14.42
C ALA A 680 -6.44 11.02 -14.18
N ASN A 681 -7.33 10.44 -15.00
CA ASN A 681 -8.78 10.70 -14.99
C ASN A 681 -9.17 12.18 -15.21
N ALA A 682 -8.31 13.01 -15.82
CA ALA A 682 -8.68 14.37 -16.17
C ALA A 682 -9.70 14.37 -17.33
N GLY A 683 -10.81 15.09 -17.19
CA GLY A 683 -11.78 15.25 -18.27
C GLY A 683 -12.41 13.95 -18.77
N THR A 684 -12.66 12.97 -17.89
CA THR A 684 -13.02 11.60 -18.31
C THR A 684 -14.29 11.49 -19.14
N THR A 685 -15.30 12.34 -18.92
CA THR A 685 -16.56 12.32 -19.69
C THR A 685 -17.04 13.74 -20.02
N ASN A 686 -17.32 14.03 -21.30
CA ASN A 686 -17.99 15.23 -21.80
C ASN A 686 -17.33 16.58 -21.43
N GLN A 687 -16.24 16.91 -22.12
CA GLN A 687 -15.66 18.27 -22.11
C GLN A 687 -16.34 19.16 -23.17
N GLY A 688 -16.74 20.38 -22.82
CA GLY A 688 -17.24 21.41 -23.76
C GLY A 688 -16.18 21.89 -24.78
N ILE A 689 -16.44 22.99 -25.49
CA ILE A 689 -15.47 23.60 -26.43
C ILE A 689 -14.45 24.47 -25.64
N ASN A 690 -13.15 24.33 -25.91
CA ASN A 690 -12.04 25.04 -25.26
C ASN A 690 -11.85 24.90 -23.71
N PRO A 691 -12.23 23.81 -23.01
CA PRO A 691 -11.97 23.71 -21.58
C PRO A 691 -10.52 23.28 -21.27
N VAL A 692 -10.05 23.58 -20.06
CA VAL A 692 -8.73 23.18 -19.54
C VAL A 692 -8.91 22.38 -18.25
N ALA A 693 -8.41 21.14 -18.20
CA ALA A 693 -8.36 20.28 -17.02
C ALA A 693 -6.94 19.77 -16.78
N ILE A 694 -6.30 20.17 -15.67
CA ILE A 694 -4.92 19.77 -15.35
C ILE A 694 -4.84 19.26 -13.90
N GLY A 695 -4.65 17.96 -13.70
CA GLY A 695 -4.52 17.31 -12.39
C GLY A 695 -5.16 15.92 -12.32
N HIS A 696 -5.10 15.30 -11.14
CA HIS A 696 -5.76 14.01 -10.87
C HIS A 696 -7.25 14.22 -10.53
N ASP A 697 -8.16 13.51 -11.22
CA ASP A 697 -9.63 13.63 -11.09
C ASP A 697 -10.18 15.07 -11.30
N THR A 698 -9.52 15.90 -12.12
CA THR A 698 -10.01 17.26 -12.43
C THR A 698 -11.00 17.28 -13.57
N GLY A 699 -12.08 18.07 -13.45
CA GLY A 699 -13.05 18.22 -14.55
C GLY A 699 -13.74 16.90 -14.95
N LYS A 700 -13.93 15.99 -13.98
CA LYS A 700 -14.16 14.56 -14.23
C LYS A 700 -15.44 14.27 -15.03
N THR A 701 -16.56 14.94 -14.73
CA THR A 701 -17.86 14.51 -15.28
C THR A 701 -18.69 15.51 -16.11
N SER A 702 -18.31 16.79 -16.23
CA SER A 702 -18.88 17.75 -17.22
C SER A 702 -18.24 19.14 -17.04
N GLN A 703 -17.38 19.54 -17.97
CA GLN A 703 -16.82 20.90 -18.02
C GLN A 703 -17.59 21.77 -19.01
N GLY A 704 -18.07 22.93 -18.56
CA GLY A 704 -18.69 23.94 -19.42
C GLY A 704 -17.72 24.51 -20.47
N GLU A 705 -18.27 25.15 -21.50
CA GLU A 705 -17.49 25.85 -22.54
C GLU A 705 -16.53 26.88 -21.91
N TYR A 706 -15.27 26.95 -22.36
CA TYR A 706 -14.23 27.86 -21.85
C TYR A 706 -13.89 27.74 -20.34
N SER A 707 -14.26 26.65 -19.67
CA SER A 707 -13.96 26.46 -18.25
C SER A 707 -12.50 26.05 -17.99
N VAL A 708 -11.96 26.39 -16.81
CA VAL A 708 -10.60 26.07 -16.38
C VAL A 708 -10.64 25.34 -15.03
N ALA A 709 -10.02 24.17 -14.92
CA ALA A 709 -9.83 23.40 -13.69
C ALA A 709 -8.36 22.97 -13.55
N ILE A 710 -7.67 23.43 -12.51
CA ILE A 710 -6.25 23.12 -12.28
C ILE A 710 -6.03 22.72 -10.81
N GLY A 711 -5.54 21.50 -10.59
CA GLY A 711 -5.24 20.94 -9.25
C GLY A 711 -6.18 19.81 -8.84
N ARG A 712 -5.67 18.83 -8.08
CA ARG A 712 -6.41 17.58 -7.72
C ARG A 712 -7.84 17.86 -7.22
N ARG A 713 -8.83 17.22 -7.87
CA ARG A 713 -10.29 17.35 -7.61
C ARG A 713 -10.90 18.74 -7.84
N SER A 714 -10.24 19.65 -8.55
CA SER A 714 -10.89 20.91 -8.96
C SER A 714 -11.96 20.65 -10.03
N GLY A 715 -13.15 21.24 -9.87
CA GLY A 715 -14.23 21.14 -10.86
C GLY A 715 -14.74 19.72 -11.11
N THR A 716 -14.80 18.86 -10.09
CA THR A 716 -14.97 17.41 -10.27
C THR A 716 -16.29 17.04 -10.94
N THR A 717 -17.43 17.62 -10.52
CA THR A 717 -18.75 17.14 -10.95
C THR A 717 -19.51 18.02 -11.95
N LEU A 718 -19.50 19.34 -11.81
CA LEU A 718 -20.16 20.28 -12.75
C LEU A 718 -19.49 21.67 -12.72
N GLN A 719 -18.83 22.06 -13.82
CA GLN A 719 -18.38 23.45 -14.02
C GLN A 719 -19.33 24.18 -14.98
N GLY A 720 -19.85 25.35 -14.57
CA GLY A 720 -20.58 26.25 -15.46
C GLY A 720 -19.72 26.74 -16.63
N ILE A 721 -20.37 27.31 -17.65
CA ILE A 721 -19.69 27.98 -18.78
C ILE A 721 -18.78 29.09 -18.24
N GLU A 722 -17.54 29.18 -18.75
CA GLU A 722 -16.51 30.16 -18.35
C GLU A 722 -16.08 30.13 -16.86
N ALA A 723 -16.35 29.04 -16.12
CA ALA A 723 -15.95 28.91 -14.72
C ALA A 723 -14.45 28.61 -14.55
N ILE A 724 -13.83 29.13 -13.48
CA ILE A 724 -12.41 28.97 -13.16
C ILE A 724 -12.26 28.31 -11.77
N GLY A 725 -11.60 27.16 -11.71
CA GLY A 725 -11.21 26.45 -10.50
C GLY A 725 -9.70 26.19 -10.48
N VAL A 726 -9.00 26.72 -9.47
CA VAL A 726 -7.54 26.54 -9.33
C VAL A 726 -7.18 26.24 -7.88
N GLY A 727 -6.80 24.99 -7.59
CA GLY A 727 -6.42 24.53 -6.26
C GLY A 727 -6.94 23.13 -5.93
N PHE A 728 -6.50 22.57 -4.80
CA PHE A 728 -7.04 21.30 -4.31
C PHE A 728 -8.50 21.48 -3.88
N GLY A 729 -9.44 20.76 -4.50
CA GLY A 729 -10.88 20.84 -4.19
C GLY A 729 -11.52 22.20 -4.48
N ALA A 730 -10.94 23.03 -5.36
CA ALA A 730 -11.55 24.29 -5.75
C ALA A 730 -12.76 24.05 -6.68
N GLY A 731 -13.95 24.52 -6.30
CA GLY A 731 -15.17 24.34 -7.11
C GLY A 731 -15.58 22.88 -7.30
N GLU A 732 -15.41 22.02 -6.29
CA GLU A 732 -15.52 20.55 -6.43
C GLU A 732 -16.91 20.09 -6.88
N LEU A 733 -17.99 20.62 -6.27
CA LEU A 733 -19.35 20.07 -6.41
C LEU A 733 -20.24 20.80 -7.43
N ASN A 734 -20.36 22.14 -7.38
CA ASN A 734 -21.17 22.92 -8.35
C ASN A 734 -20.65 24.37 -8.52
N GLN A 735 -19.98 24.66 -9.64
CA GLN A 735 -19.67 26.05 -10.01
C GLN A 735 -20.75 26.66 -10.90
N GLY A 736 -21.30 27.81 -10.50
CA GLY A 736 -22.12 28.65 -11.37
C GLY A 736 -21.36 29.14 -12.60
N ALA A 737 -22.07 29.54 -13.66
CA ALA A 737 -21.45 30.13 -14.84
C ALA A 737 -20.62 31.37 -14.46
N LYS A 738 -19.42 31.51 -15.07
CA LYS A 738 -18.47 32.60 -14.81
C LYS A 738 -17.95 32.71 -13.36
N GLY A 739 -18.14 31.67 -12.54
CA GLY A 739 -17.63 31.63 -11.17
C GLY A 739 -16.11 31.47 -11.11
N VAL A 740 -15.45 32.12 -10.14
CA VAL A 740 -14.00 32.01 -9.90
C VAL A 740 -13.76 31.41 -8.52
N ALA A 741 -13.01 30.30 -8.44
CA ALA A 741 -12.58 29.66 -7.21
C ALA A 741 -11.06 29.40 -7.25
N ILE A 742 -10.29 30.11 -6.43
CA ILE A 742 -8.82 30.01 -6.40
C ILE A 742 -8.35 29.79 -4.96
N GLY A 743 -7.81 28.61 -4.66
CA GLY A 743 -7.33 28.22 -3.34
C GLY A 743 -7.79 26.82 -2.92
N ARG A 744 -7.24 26.30 -1.81
CA ARG A 744 -7.67 25.01 -1.27
C ARG A 744 -9.10 25.11 -0.74
N ASN A 745 -10.01 24.27 -1.27
CA ASN A 745 -11.43 24.23 -0.92
C ASN A 745 -12.16 25.58 -1.09
N ALA A 746 -11.72 26.44 -2.01
CA ALA A 746 -12.46 27.65 -2.36
C ALA A 746 -13.73 27.26 -3.15
N GLY A 747 -14.90 27.79 -2.78
CA GLY A 747 -16.15 27.50 -3.49
C GLY A 747 -16.51 26.01 -3.55
N LEU A 748 -16.21 25.23 -2.50
CA LEU A 748 -16.25 23.76 -2.50
C LEU A 748 -17.63 23.19 -2.88
N ASP A 749 -18.70 23.67 -2.24
CA ASP A 749 -20.02 23.03 -2.31
C ASP A 749 -20.96 23.65 -3.36
N ALA A 750 -21.22 24.98 -3.33
CA ALA A 750 -22.05 25.66 -4.32
C ALA A 750 -21.68 27.14 -4.54
N GLN A 751 -21.37 27.50 -5.79
CA GLN A 751 -21.13 28.87 -6.24
C GLN A 751 -22.30 29.38 -7.10
N GLY A 752 -22.84 30.56 -6.77
CA GLY A 752 -23.80 31.27 -7.63
C GLY A 752 -23.18 31.76 -8.94
N GLU A 753 -24.00 32.25 -9.86
CA GLU A 753 -23.52 32.82 -11.14
C GLU A 753 -22.62 34.05 -10.90
N SER A 754 -21.49 34.13 -11.60
CA SER A 754 -20.53 35.25 -11.55
C SER A 754 -19.96 35.58 -10.16
N CYS A 755 -19.85 34.60 -9.25
CA CYS A 755 -19.22 34.83 -7.94
C CYS A 755 -17.70 34.67 -7.96
N VAL A 756 -17.01 35.24 -6.97
CA VAL A 756 -15.55 35.17 -6.81
C VAL A 756 -15.21 34.63 -5.42
N ALA A 757 -14.40 33.57 -5.33
CA ALA A 757 -13.85 33.01 -4.10
C ALA A 757 -12.33 32.83 -4.25
N ILE A 758 -11.53 33.60 -3.50
CA ILE A 758 -10.07 33.58 -3.57
C ILE A 758 -9.48 33.45 -2.16
N GLY A 759 -8.86 32.32 -1.85
CA GLY A 759 -8.28 32.01 -0.54
C GLY A 759 -8.63 30.60 -0.05
N SER A 760 -7.92 30.10 0.96
CA SER A 760 -8.25 28.78 1.54
C SER A 760 -9.60 28.86 2.25
N SER A 761 -10.53 27.98 1.87
CA SER A 761 -11.89 27.89 2.42
C SER A 761 -12.72 29.19 2.29
N ALA A 762 -12.45 30.01 1.26
CA ALA A 762 -13.30 31.15 0.91
C ALA A 762 -14.59 30.66 0.26
N GLY A 763 -15.75 31.15 0.70
CA GLY A 763 -17.05 30.81 0.10
C GLY A 763 -17.36 29.31 0.07
N ILE A 764 -17.03 28.56 1.14
CA ILE A 764 -16.99 27.08 1.10
C ILE A 764 -18.38 26.45 0.93
N ASP A 765 -19.41 26.93 1.64
CA ASP A 765 -20.73 26.26 1.68
C ASP A 765 -21.70 26.78 0.60
N THR A 766 -22.01 28.09 0.55
CA THR A 766 -22.91 28.68 -0.47
C THR A 766 -22.65 30.17 -0.71
N GLN A 767 -22.32 30.52 -1.96
CA GLN A 767 -22.22 31.91 -2.42
C GLN A 767 -23.47 32.32 -3.23
N GLY A 768 -24.11 33.42 -2.85
CA GLY A 768 -25.13 34.08 -3.68
C GLY A 768 -24.56 34.56 -5.03
N ALA A 769 -25.43 34.77 -6.01
CA ALA A 769 -25.02 35.26 -7.33
C ALA A 769 -24.27 36.61 -7.21
N SER A 770 -23.23 36.80 -8.01
CA SER A 770 -22.39 38.02 -8.04
C SER A 770 -21.70 38.38 -6.72
N SER A 771 -21.55 37.44 -5.78
CA SER A 771 -20.86 37.69 -4.50
C SER A 771 -19.33 37.55 -4.61
N ILE A 772 -18.60 38.27 -3.76
CA ILE A 772 -17.13 38.32 -3.75
C ILE A 772 -16.62 37.90 -2.37
N ALA A 773 -15.77 36.88 -2.28
CA ALA A 773 -15.08 36.42 -1.07
C ALA A 773 -13.57 36.32 -1.34
N VAL A 774 -12.76 37.17 -0.71
CA VAL A 774 -11.30 37.22 -0.89
C VAL A 774 -10.60 37.22 0.47
N GLY A 775 -9.98 36.10 0.84
CA GLY A 775 -9.31 35.90 2.12
C GLY A 775 -9.42 34.47 2.62
N ASN A 776 -8.66 34.13 3.67
CA ASN A 776 -8.83 32.85 4.35
C ASN A 776 -10.14 32.88 5.16
N GLU A 777 -11.01 31.89 4.95
CA GLU A 777 -12.35 31.79 5.60
C GLU A 777 -13.28 33.01 5.37
N SER A 778 -13.07 33.83 4.32
CA SER A 778 -14.01 34.90 3.96
C SER A 778 -15.31 34.31 3.39
N GLY A 779 -16.47 34.79 3.83
CA GLY A 779 -17.77 34.33 3.34
C GLY A 779 -18.03 32.83 3.57
N HIS A 780 -17.51 32.26 4.67
CA HIS A 780 -17.38 30.82 4.88
C HIS A 780 -18.71 30.04 4.74
N THR A 781 -19.76 30.35 5.51
CA THR A 781 -20.95 29.47 5.59
C THR A 781 -22.19 29.92 4.81
N THR A 782 -22.38 31.22 4.52
CA THR A 782 -23.48 31.72 3.67
C THR A 782 -23.21 33.17 3.24
N GLN A 783 -23.13 33.43 1.93
CA GLN A 783 -23.06 34.78 1.36
C GLN A 783 -24.34 35.13 0.61
N GLY A 784 -24.93 36.28 0.90
CA GLY A 784 -26.06 36.83 0.17
C GLY A 784 -25.72 37.25 -1.27
N VAL A 785 -26.75 37.51 -2.07
CA VAL A 785 -26.62 37.96 -3.46
C VAL A 785 -25.91 39.33 -3.49
N GLY A 786 -24.91 39.50 -4.37
CA GLY A 786 -24.18 40.76 -4.55
C GLY A 786 -23.34 41.24 -3.36
N SER A 787 -23.10 40.37 -2.37
CA SER A 787 -22.35 40.72 -1.16
C SER A 787 -20.82 40.67 -1.37
N VAL A 788 -20.07 41.43 -0.57
CA VAL A 788 -18.61 41.56 -0.66
C VAL A 788 -17.96 41.24 0.68
N ALA A 789 -17.03 40.30 0.72
CA ALA A 789 -16.24 39.90 1.89
C ALA A 789 -14.75 39.87 1.52
N ILE A 790 -13.97 40.85 1.99
CA ILE A 790 -12.53 40.99 1.67
C ILE A 790 -11.72 41.10 2.95
N GLY A 791 -10.89 40.10 3.24
CA GLY A 791 -10.11 39.97 4.46
C GLY A 791 -10.27 38.59 5.09
N ALA A 792 -9.32 38.17 5.93
CA ALA A 792 -9.45 36.90 6.63
C ALA A 792 -10.67 36.95 7.56
N LYS A 793 -11.55 35.94 7.46
CA LYS A 793 -12.81 35.82 8.23
C LYS A 793 -13.80 36.98 8.06
N ALA A 794 -13.67 37.79 7.00
CA ALA A 794 -14.69 38.78 6.66
C ALA A 794 -16.00 38.09 6.26
N GLY A 795 -17.14 38.56 6.76
CA GLY A 795 -18.46 37.98 6.43
C GLY A 795 -18.57 36.49 6.75
N LYS A 796 -17.85 35.99 7.78
CA LYS A 796 -17.61 34.56 7.99
C LYS A 796 -18.90 33.73 8.09
N THR A 797 -19.91 34.20 8.82
CA THR A 797 -21.19 33.49 8.96
C THR A 797 -22.37 34.41 8.66
N SER A 798 -23.20 34.03 7.67
CA SER A 798 -24.48 34.67 7.33
C SER A 798 -24.35 36.14 6.94
N GLN A 799 -23.75 36.40 5.79
CA GLN A 799 -23.71 37.73 5.18
C GLN A 799 -24.99 37.96 4.36
N GLY A 800 -25.72 39.05 4.60
CA GLY A 800 -26.95 39.41 3.92
C GLY A 800 -26.74 39.95 2.51
N ASP A 801 -27.82 40.07 1.74
CA ASP A 801 -27.78 40.56 0.35
C ASP A 801 -27.22 41.98 0.28
N TYR A 802 -26.43 42.28 -0.75
CA TYR A 802 -25.79 43.58 -1.03
C TYR A 802 -24.91 44.17 0.10
N SER A 803 -24.54 43.36 1.10
CA SER A 803 -23.73 43.82 2.22
C SER A 803 -22.22 43.78 1.93
N ILE A 804 -21.46 44.63 2.61
CA ILE A 804 -20.02 44.82 2.41
C ILE A 804 -19.27 44.57 3.72
N ALA A 805 -18.29 43.69 3.72
CA ALA A 805 -17.38 43.40 4.82
C ALA A 805 -15.93 43.46 4.33
N ILE A 806 -15.15 44.44 4.78
CA ILE A 806 -13.76 44.65 4.36
C ILE A 806 -12.86 44.83 5.59
N GLY A 807 -12.00 43.85 5.86
CA GLY A 807 -11.08 43.83 7.00
C GLY A 807 -11.03 42.47 7.70
N LEU A 808 -10.06 42.30 8.62
CA LEU A 808 -9.99 41.11 9.46
C LEU A 808 -11.20 41.05 10.41
N ASP A 809 -11.97 39.96 10.37
CA ASP A 809 -13.20 39.75 11.17
C ASP A 809 -14.30 40.83 10.99
N ALA A 810 -14.29 41.57 9.87
CA ALA A 810 -15.35 42.53 9.55
C ALA A 810 -16.66 41.79 9.22
N GLY A 811 -17.80 42.20 9.77
CA GLY A 811 -19.10 41.56 9.50
C GLY A 811 -19.13 40.07 9.86
N GLY A 812 -18.30 39.64 10.82
CA GLY A 812 -17.98 38.22 11.04
C GLY A 812 -19.18 37.31 11.35
N ILE A 813 -20.18 37.82 12.06
CA ILE A 813 -21.36 37.07 12.52
C ILE A 813 -22.64 37.86 12.22
N ASN A 814 -23.51 37.32 11.36
CA ASN A 814 -24.84 37.85 11.02
C ASN A 814 -24.81 39.31 10.56
N GLN A 815 -24.34 39.53 9.34
CA GLN A 815 -24.45 40.83 8.71
C GLN A 815 -25.79 40.92 7.98
N SER A 816 -26.68 41.85 8.32
CA SER A 816 -27.98 42.01 7.66
C SER A 816 -27.87 42.65 6.26
N GLU A 817 -28.97 42.64 5.51
CA GLU A 817 -29.06 43.19 4.14
C GLU A 817 -28.59 44.65 4.06
N SER A 818 -27.90 44.99 2.96
CA SER A 818 -27.42 46.34 2.62
C SER A 818 -26.54 47.03 3.68
N SER A 819 -25.96 46.28 4.62
CA SER A 819 -25.09 46.83 5.67
C SER A 819 -23.61 46.88 5.25
N ILE A 820 -22.84 47.80 5.82
CA ILE A 820 -21.43 48.07 5.47
C ILE A 820 -20.56 47.95 6.72
N ALA A 821 -19.53 47.11 6.67
CA ALA A 821 -18.52 46.93 7.70
C ALA A 821 -17.11 47.07 7.10
N VAL A 822 -16.39 48.14 7.44
CA VAL A 822 -15.05 48.42 6.90
C VAL A 822 -14.08 48.73 8.03
N GLY A 823 -13.10 47.86 8.24
CA GLY A 823 -12.11 47.96 9.32
C GLY A 823 -11.93 46.64 10.07
N ARG A 824 -10.88 46.55 10.89
CA ARG A 824 -10.65 45.39 11.73
C ARG A 824 -11.78 45.28 12.77
N SER A 825 -12.46 44.15 12.79
CA SER A 825 -13.57 43.87 13.71
C SER A 825 -14.72 44.90 13.65
N ALA A 826 -14.96 45.53 12.50
CA ALA A 826 -16.12 46.39 12.30
C ALA A 826 -17.38 45.50 12.14
N GLY A 827 -18.48 45.82 12.83
CA GLY A 827 -19.75 45.10 12.64
C GLY A 827 -19.68 43.60 12.96
N THR A 828 -18.77 43.15 13.83
CA THR A 828 -18.44 41.72 13.96
C THR A 828 -19.61 40.86 14.46
N ASN A 829 -20.50 41.39 15.32
CA ASN A 829 -21.61 40.64 15.89
C ASN A 829 -22.94 41.35 15.60
N ASN A 830 -23.75 40.86 14.67
CA ASN A 830 -25.11 41.32 14.38
C ASN A 830 -25.19 42.80 13.96
N LEU A 831 -24.71 43.12 12.74
CA LEU A 831 -24.92 44.44 12.14
C LEU A 831 -26.31 44.48 11.49
N GLY A 832 -27.19 45.34 12.00
CA GLY A 832 -28.58 45.54 11.54
C GLY A 832 -28.70 46.02 10.10
N GLU A 833 -29.90 45.90 9.53
CA GLU A 833 -30.21 46.22 8.13
C GLU A 833 -29.85 47.67 7.81
N GLY A 834 -29.15 47.89 6.70
CA GLY A 834 -28.76 49.24 6.25
C GLY A 834 -27.77 49.99 7.16
N SER A 835 -27.15 49.33 8.13
CA SER A 835 -26.21 49.96 9.06
C SER A 835 -24.80 50.12 8.47
N VAL A 836 -24.04 51.12 8.92
CA VAL A 836 -22.70 51.45 8.42
C VAL A 836 -21.69 51.52 9.57
N ALA A 837 -20.75 50.58 9.62
CA ALA A 837 -19.63 50.50 10.54
C ALA A 837 -18.31 50.75 9.81
N VAL A 838 -17.63 51.87 10.08
CA VAL A 838 -16.34 52.20 9.45
C VAL A 838 -15.30 52.56 10.50
N GLY A 839 -14.35 51.67 10.75
CA GLY A 839 -13.27 51.87 11.74
C GLY A 839 -12.96 50.61 12.55
N ASP A 840 -11.85 50.65 13.29
CA ASP A 840 -11.43 49.57 14.20
C ASP A 840 -12.45 49.41 15.35
N GLY A 841 -13.18 48.29 15.38
CA GLY A 841 -14.18 48.00 16.41
C GLY A 841 -15.44 48.89 16.37
N ALA A 842 -15.75 49.55 15.25
CA ALA A 842 -17.03 50.25 15.10
C ALA A 842 -18.19 49.23 15.10
N LEU A 843 -19.27 49.48 15.87
CA LEU A 843 -20.45 48.61 15.95
C LEU A 843 -20.09 47.13 16.22
N TYR A 844 -19.26 46.87 17.24
CA TYR A 844 -18.63 45.56 17.44
C TYR A 844 -19.58 44.46 17.98
N LEU A 845 -20.52 44.77 18.88
CA LEU A 845 -21.32 43.76 19.62
C LEU A 845 -22.76 43.55 19.15
N THR A 846 -23.53 44.61 18.96
CA THR A 846 -24.89 44.55 18.42
C THR A 846 -25.22 45.90 17.78
N SER A 847 -26.00 45.88 16.70
CA SER A 847 -26.65 47.08 16.22
C SER A 847 -28.10 46.82 15.87
N THR A 848 -28.92 47.84 16.06
CA THR A 848 -30.25 47.93 15.47
C THR A 848 -30.14 48.43 14.01
N ASP A 849 -31.26 48.49 13.29
CA ASP A 849 -31.28 48.85 11.88
C ASP A 849 -30.93 50.34 11.64
N LYS A 850 -30.32 50.63 10.49
CA LYS A 850 -30.02 51.98 9.98
C LYS A 850 -29.11 52.84 10.87
N CYS A 851 -28.23 52.23 11.66
CA CYS A 851 -27.27 52.98 12.48
C CYS A 851 -25.95 53.26 11.73
N ILE A 852 -25.26 54.36 12.05
CA ILE A 852 -23.99 54.76 11.43
C ILE A 852 -22.92 54.96 12.52
N GLY A 853 -21.91 54.09 12.57
CA GLY A 853 -20.74 54.21 13.43
C GLY A 853 -19.46 54.43 12.61
N ILE A 854 -18.86 55.62 12.67
CA ILE A 854 -17.63 55.95 11.95
C ILE A 854 -16.54 56.38 12.94
N GLY A 855 -15.44 55.63 13.00
CA GLY A 855 -14.30 55.86 13.87
C GLY A 855 -14.02 54.68 14.81
N ARG A 856 -12.89 54.73 15.50
CA ARG A 856 -12.45 53.62 16.36
C ARG A 856 -13.37 53.49 17.58
N ASN A 857 -13.97 52.32 17.74
CA ASN A 857 -14.91 51.98 18.82
C ASN A 857 -16.12 52.93 18.92
N ALA A 858 -16.57 53.50 17.79
CA ALA A 858 -17.87 54.18 17.73
C ALA A 858 -18.99 53.12 17.89
N PHE A 859 -19.93 53.35 18.79
CA PHE A 859 -20.97 52.37 19.17
C PHE A 859 -20.41 50.96 19.42
N TYR A 860 -19.36 50.85 20.23
CA TYR A 860 -18.70 49.55 20.47
C TYR A 860 -19.66 48.48 21.05
N GLU A 861 -20.54 48.85 21.98
CA GLU A 861 -21.42 47.91 22.69
C GLU A 861 -22.83 47.83 22.09
N ASN A 862 -23.47 48.94 21.76
CA ASN A 862 -24.76 48.94 21.06
C ASN A 862 -24.99 50.24 20.26
N GLY A 863 -25.62 50.13 19.09
CA GLY A 863 -26.01 51.26 18.25
C GLY A 863 -27.53 51.30 18.08
N GLY A 864 -28.15 52.40 18.49
CA GLY A 864 -29.61 52.53 18.53
C GLY A 864 -30.19 52.87 17.17
N GLU A 865 -31.49 52.61 16.99
CA GLU A 865 -32.11 52.61 15.66
C GLU A 865 -32.03 54.02 15.07
N GLY A 866 -31.54 54.14 13.83
CA GLY A 866 -31.39 55.45 13.16
C GLY A 866 -30.30 56.37 13.72
N SER A 867 -29.47 55.93 14.66
CA SER A 867 -28.46 56.78 15.29
C SER A 867 -27.14 56.87 14.55
N ILE A 868 -26.45 58.00 14.70
CA ILE A 868 -25.17 58.34 14.07
C ILE A 868 -24.13 58.63 15.17
N ALA A 869 -23.01 57.91 15.17
CA ALA A 869 -21.83 58.20 15.97
C ALA A 869 -20.59 58.37 15.10
N ILE A 870 -19.96 59.54 15.15
CA ILE A 870 -18.73 59.84 14.42
C ILE A 870 -17.62 60.25 15.40
N GLY A 871 -16.53 59.49 15.44
CA GLY A 871 -15.31 59.78 16.18
C GLY A 871 -14.77 58.64 17.04
N TYR A 872 -13.96 58.97 18.06
CA TYR A 872 -13.28 57.99 18.93
C TYR A 872 -14.07 57.75 20.22
N LEU A 873 -14.45 56.49 20.48
CA LEU A 873 -15.24 56.07 21.66
C LEU A 873 -16.59 56.81 21.82
N THR A 874 -17.14 57.31 20.72
CA THR A 874 -18.44 57.99 20.66
C THR A 874 -19.56 56.96 20.84
N GLY A 875 -20.47 57.18 21.80
CA GLY A 875 -21.62 56.31 22.06
C GLY A 875 -21.25 54.88 22.50
N ARG A 876 -20.09 54.70 23.15
CA ARG A 876 -19.49 53.37 23.37
C ARG A 876 -20.42 52.35 24.06
N MET A 877 -21.26 52.75 25.02
CA MET A 877 -22.03 51.86 25.91
C MET A 877 -23.55 51.68 25.58
N GLY A 878 -24.07 52.21 24.45
CA GLY A 878 -25.48 52.02 24.01
C GLY A 878 -26.54 52.92 24.69
N ASP A 879 -27.81 53.04 24.29
CA ASP A 879 -28.50 52.82 23.01
C ASP A 879 -29.62 53.89 22.93
N ALA A 880 -29.47 54.93 22.11
CA ALA A 880 -30.53 55.92 21.87
C ALA A 880 -31.03 55.74 20.45
N GLY A 881 -32.34 55.74 20.25
CA GLY A 881 -32.91 55.90 18.91
C GLY A 881 -32.71 57.33 18.40
N ASP A 882 -32.60 57.49 17.08
CA ASP A 882 -32.68 58.78 16.37
C ASP A 882 -31.70 59.87 16.86
N SER A 883 -30.47 59.50 17.24
CA SER A 883 -29.50 60.40 17.88
C SER A 883 -28.26 60.68 17.04
N VAL A 884 -27.68 61.88 17.17
CA VAL A 884 -26.48 62.33 16.44
C VAL A 884 -25.36 62.68 17.42
N LEU A 885 -24.30 61.89 17.43
CA LEU A 885 -23.14 62.01 18.32
C LEU A 885 -21.88 62.25 17.48
N ILE A 886 -21.22 63.39 17.64
CA ILE A 886 -20.03 63.75 16.84
C ILE A 886 -18.94 64.29 17.74
N GLY A 887 -17.78 63.62 17.81
CA GLY A 887 -16.64 64.10 18.59
C GLY A 887 -15.80 62.98 19.20
N ARG A 888 -15.04 63.31 20.26
CA ARG A 888 -14.25 62.35 21.03
C ARG A 888 -14.92 62.09 22.37
N GLU A 889 -15.18 60.82 22.67
CA GLU A 889 -15.77 60.37 23.94
C GLU A 889 -17.12 61.02 24.26
N VAL A 890 -17.90 61.35 23.24
CA VAL A 890 -19.30 61.77 23.41
C VAL A 890 -20.10 60.57 23.91
N ALA A 891 -20.92 60.75 24.95
CA ALA A 891 -21.80 59.67 25.42
C ALA A 891 -21.06 58.35 25.76
N ARG A 892 -19.79 58.43 26.19
CA ARG A 892 -18.91 57.25 26.34
C ARG A 892 -19.39 56.24 27.39
N TYR A 893 -19.84 56.72 28.55
CA TYR A 893 -20.22 55.90 29.70
C TYR A 893 -21.72 55.91 29.99
N ASN A 894 -22.49 56.40 29.03
CA ASN A 894 -23.92 56.48 29.18
C ASN A 894 -24.50 55.14 28.73
N GLY A 895 -24.88 54.30 29.69
CA GLY A 895 -25.35 52.93 29.43
C GLY A 895 -26.83 52.83 29.06
N ASN A 896 -27.54 53.97 29.00
CA ASN A 896 -28.93 54.10 28.55
C ASN A 896 -29.05 55.47 27.86
N LEU A 897 -28.50 55.61 26.66
CA LEU A 897 -28.73 56.82 25.88
C LEU A 897 -30.23 57.01 25.63
N ASN A 898 -30.73 58.20 25.96
CA ASN A 898 -32.12 58.57 25.75
C ASN A 898 -32.36 59.04 24.29
N SER A 899 -33.51 58.69 23.69
CA SER A 899 -33.76 58.92 22.25
C SER A 899 -33.79 60.41 21.84
N SER A 900 -33.50 60.67 20.56
CA SER A 900 -33.55 61.99 19.93
C SER A 900 -32.57 63.02 20.52
N MET A 901 -31.32 62.63 20.77
CA MET A 901 -30.27 63.54 21.26
C MET A 901 -29.27 63.97 20.17
N ILE A 902 -28.84 65.23 20.20
CA ILE A 902 -27.73 65.76 19.39
C ILE A 902 -26.61 66.16 20.33
N ALA A 903 -25.46 65.47 20.32
CA ALA A 903 -24.30 65.81 21.14
C ALA A 903 -23.05 65.98 20.27
N ILE A 904 -22.50 67.19 20.24
CA ILE A 904 -21.36 67.54 19.38
C ILE A 904 -20.23 68.14 20.21
N GLY A 905 -19.03 67.58 20.04
CA GLY A 905 -17.79 68.05 20.65
C GLY A 905 -17.20 67.11 21.69
N THR A 906 -15.97 67.37 22.14
CA THR A 906 -15.25 66.43 23.04
C THR A 906 -15.91 66.39 24.42
N LEU A 907 -16.21 65.18 24.92
CA LEU A 907 -16.88 64.94 26.21
C LEU A 907 -18.27 65.60 26.33
N ALA A 908 -19.01 65.75 25.23
CA ALA A 908 -20.44 66.10 25.31
C ALA A 908 -21.23 64.89 25.86
N CYS A 909 -22.02 65.10 26.91
CA CYS A 909 -22.84 64.07 27.55
C CYS A 909 -22.06 62.80 27.93
N SER A 910 -20.78 62.88 28.34
CA SER A 910 -19.92 61.70 28.50
C SER A 910 -20.50 60.66 29.46
N ASN A 911 -21.17 61.12 30.53
CA ASN A 911 -21.67 60.27 31.61
C ASN A 911 -23.20 60.37 31.83
N THR A 912 -23.87 61.36 31.24
CA THR A 912 -25.30 61.63 31.50
C THR A 912 -25.94 62.37 30.33
N SER A 913 -27.09 61.90 29.86
CA SER A 913 -27.94 62.54 28.85
C SER A 913 -29.43 62.28 29.13
N GLU A 914 -30.32 63.08 28.55
CA GLU A 914 -31.78 62.91 28.57
C GLU A 914 -32.39 63.02 27.16
N SER A 915 -33.65 62.61 27.00
CA SER A 915 -34.36 62.62 25.70
C SER A 915 -34.60 64.03 25.17
N ASN A 916 -34.66 64.18 23.85
CA ASN A 916 -34.92 65.46 23.18
C ASN A 916 -33.93 66.57 23.59
N THR A 917 -32.64 66.26 23.59
CA THR A 917 -31.60 67.22 24.03
C THR A 917 -30.62 67.58 22.92
N ILE A 918 -30.15 68.83 22.93
CA ILE A 918 -29.05 69.29 22.06
C ILE A 918 -27.92 69.79 22.96
N THR A 919 -26.73 69.21 22.84
CA THR A 919 -25.54 69.55 23.64
C THR A 919 -24.35 69.87 22.73
N LEU A 920 -23.87 71.11 22.75
CA LEU A 920 -22.70 71.56 22.00
C LEU A 920 -21.55 71.89 22.96
N ASN A 921 -20.45 71.14 22.90
CA ASN A 921 -19.33 71.27 23.83
C ASN A 921 -17.99 71.49 23.12
N ALA A 922 -17.51 72.73 23.11
CA ALA A 922 -16.17 73.07 22.62
C ALA A 922 -15.16 73.32 23.76
N THR A 923 -15.47 72.95 25.00
CA THR A 923 -14.61 73.24 26.17
C THR A 923 -13.51 72.20 26.39
N GLY A 924 -13.70 70.97 25.90
CA GLY A 924 -12.80 69.84 26.16
C GLY A 924 -12.91 69.25 27.57
N VAL A 925 -13.88 69.70 28.37
CA VAL A 925 -14.23 69.20 29.71
C VAL A 925 -15.63 68.58 29.65
N ASP A 926 -15.95 67.63 30.52
CA ASP A 926 -17.27 66.98 30.55
C ASP A 926 -18.43 68.00 30.70
N LEU A 927 -19.42 67.88 29.81
CA LEU A 927 -20.65 68.65 29.84
C LEU A 927 -21.84 67.67 29.90
N PRO A 928 -22.28 67.28 31.11
CA PRO A 928 -23.45 66.43 31.27
C PRO A 928 -24.73 67.21 30.99
N ASN A 929 -25.74 66.55 30.43
CA ASN A 929 -27.07 67.12 30.22
C ASN A 929 -28.16 66.18 30.73
N ALA A 930 -28.49 66.30 32.01
CA ALA A 930 -29.47 65.46 32.71
C ALA A 930 -30.91 66.00 32.66
N VAL A 931 -31.24 66.87 31.70
CA VAL A 931 -32.56 67.52 31.61
C VAL A 931 -33.18 67.27 30.25
N ALA A 932 -34.33 66.60 30.20
CA ALA A 932 -35.07 66.37 28.95
C ALA A 932 -35.57 67.68 28.32
N ASN A 933 -35.75 67.69 26.99
CA ASN A 933 -36.22 68.86 26.22
C ASN A 933 -35.35 70.10 26.43
N SER A 934 -34.03 69.93 26.41
CA SER A 934 -33.08 71.01 26.75
C SER A 934 -32.03 71.27 25.67
N PHE A 935 -31.59 72.52 25.57
CA PHE A 935 -30.44 72.93 24.77
C PHE A 935 -29.32 73.43 25.69
N MET A 936 -28.18 72.72 25.66
CA MET A 936 -26.95 73.09 26.35
C MET A 936 -25.86 73.45 25.35
N VAL A 937 -25.20 74.59 25.54
CA VAL A 937 -24.04 74.98 24.73
C VAL A 937 -22.97 75.62 25.61
N LYS A 938 -21.72 75.16 25.46
CA LYS A 938 -20.55 75.80 26.09
C LYS A 938 -19.33 75.79 25.15
N PRO A 939 -18.58 76.90 25.06
CA PRO A 939 -18.83 78.19 25.72
C PRO A 939 -19.82 79.08 24.96
N ILE A 940 -20.54 79.95 25.68
CA ILE A 940 -21.16 81.16 25.13
C ILE A 940 -20.29 82.35 25.56
N ARG A 941 -19.91 83.21 24.62
CA ARG A 941 -19.13 84.43 24.94
C ARG A 941 -20.01 85.44 25.68
N ASN A 942 -19.60 85.83 26.89
CA ASN A 942 -20.24 86.92 27.63
C ASN A 942 -19.85 88.28 27.02
N ALA A 943 -20.78 88.92 26.31
CA ALA A 943 -20.55 90.20 25.63
C ALA A 943 -21.75 91.13 25.84
N ALA A 944 -21.49 92.40 26.15
CA ALA A 944 -22.54 93.41 26.22
C ALA A 944 -23.11 93.68 24.82
N SER A 945 -24.40 93.39 24.63
CA SER A 945 -25.13 93.52 23.36
C SER A 945 -26.57 93.98 23.66
N PRO A 946 -27.18 94.85 22.83
CA PRO A 946 -28.57 95.32 23.04
C PRO A 946 -29.60 94.22 22.82
N ASN A 947 -29.20 93.12 22.17
CA ASN A 947 -30.11 92.03 21.87
C ASN A 947 -30.03 90.96 22.97
N ALA A 948 -31.15 90.72 23.64
CA ALA A 948 -31.29 89.57 24.52
C ALA A 948 -31.53 88.32 23.67
N LEU A 949 -30.81 87.24 23.97
CA LEU A 949 -31.10 85.92 23.39
C LEU A 949 -32.44 85.45 23.95
N THR A 950 -33.41 85.20 23.09
CA THR A 950 -34.76 84.78 23.48
C THR A 950 -35.16 83.53 22.72
N TYR A 951 -35.84 82.62 23.39
CA TYR A 951 -36.49 81.47 22.75
C TYR A 951 -37.96 81.82 22.51
N ASN A 952 -38.42 81.73 21.26
CA ASN A 952 -39.82 81.89 20.92
C ASN A 952 -40.53 80.52 21.01
N PRO A 953 -41.40 80.27 22.00
CA PRO A 953 -42.06 78.97 22.18
C PRO A 953 -43.17 78.68 21.15
N ILE A 954 -43.51 79.62 20.26
CA ILE A 954 -44.50 79.42 19.19
C ILE A 954 -43.80 79.00 17.88
N THR A 955 -42.64 79.59 17.59
CA THR A 955 -41.89 79.33 16.34
C THR A 955 -40.68 78.43 16.53
N ASP A 956 -40.40 78.01 17.77
CA ASP A 956 -39.24 77.23 18.19
C ASP A 956 -37.88 77.84 17.80
N GLU A 957 -37.84 79.17 17.67
CA GLU A 957 -36.66 79.90 17.22
C GLU A 957 -35.87 80.47 18.40
N ILE A 958 -34.57 80.16 18.46
CA ILE A 958 -33.62 80.97 19.24
C ILE A 958 -33.33 82.23 18.42
N THR A 959 -33.98 83.31 18.80
CA THR A 959 -33.85 84.61 18.16
C THR A 959 -33.24 85.62 19.13
N TYR A 960 -33.11 86.85 18.67
CA TYR A 960 -32.66 87.95 19.49
C TYR A 960 -33.74 89.03 19.45
N THR A 961 -34.05 89.62 20.60
CA THR A 961 -35.01 90.71 20.66
C THR A 961 -34.33 92.03 20.94
N THR A 962 -34.71 93.06 20.18
CA THR A 962 -34.48 94.47 20.52
C THR A 962 -35.62 94.94 21.42
N SER A 963 -35.35 95.72 22.46
CA SER A 963 -36.39 96.21 23.38
C SER A 963 -37.44 97.11 22.66
N THR A 964 -38.58 96.55 22.27
CA THR A 964 -39.71 97.23 21.61
C THR A 964 -40.99 97.19 22.46
N THR A 965 -41.99 97.98 22.09
CA THR A 965 -43.35 97.97 22.69
C THR A 965 -44.03 96.59 22.58
N GLU A 966 -43.77 95.82 21.52
CA GLU A 966 -44.30 94.46 21.33
C GLU A 966 -43.76 93.43 22.32
N THR A 967 -42.65 93.73 23.02
CA THR A 967 -42.00 92.82 23.98
C THR A 967 -42.34 93.12 25.43
N LYS A 968 -43.20 94.13 25.66
CA LYS A 968 -43.51 94.70 26.97
C LYS A 968 -45.03 94.76 27.18
N GLU A 969 -45.46 94.42 28.39
CA GLU A 969 -46.85 94.50 28.83
C GLU A 969 -46.98 95.47 30.00
N ASN A 970 -48.22 95.85 30.32
CA ASN A 970 -48.51 96.81 31.38
C ASN A 970 -47.71 98.11 31.19
N ILE A 971 -47.59 98.55 29.94
CA ILE A 971 -46.88 99.78 29.59
C ILE A 971 -47.75 100.94 30.06
N VAL A 972 -47.39 101.53 31.20
CA VAL A 972 -48.11 102.66 31.77
C VAL A 972 -47.21 103.89 31.73
N PRO A 973 -47.70 105.04 31.25
CA PRO A 973 -47.03 106.31 31.49
C PRO A 973 -46.80 106.50 32.99
N LEU A 974 -45.57 106.81 33.38
CA LEU A 974 -45.28 107.10 34.78
C LEU A 974 -46.01 108.40 35.16
N THR A 975 -47.08 108.29 35.94
CA THR A 975 -47.97 109.42 36.30
C THR A 975 -47.35 110.43 37.28
N ARG A 976 -46.12 110.21 37.75
CA ARG A 976 -45.36 111.23 38.46
C ARG A 976 -44.76 112.19 37.43
N ASN A 977 -45.15 113.46 37.54
CA ASN A 977 -44.74 114.54 36.63
C ASN A 977 -43.21 114.70 36.56
N ALA A 978 -42.58 113.96 35.66
CA ALA A 978 -41.19 114.11 35.25
C ALA A 978 -41.06 115.07 34.04
N GLY A 979 -42.17 115.69 33.60
CA GLY A 979 -42.29 116.48 32.39
C GLY A 979 -41.46 117.77 32.36
N ILE A 980 -40.87 118.17 33.49
CA ILE A 980 -40.08 119.41 33.56
C ILE A 980 -38.59 119.16 33.23
N ILE A 981 -38.12 117.90 33.26
CA ILE A 981 -36.69 117.58 33.16
C ILE A 981 -36.30 116.88 31.84
N LEU A 982 -37.22 116.20 31.15
CA LEU A 982 -36.91 115.34 29.99
C LEU A 982 -37.66 115.75 28.72
N GLY A 983 -37.67 117.05 28.40
CA GLY A 983 -38.37 117.65 27.25
C GLY A 983 -38.77 116.67 26.13
N GLN A 984 -40.06 116.36 26.07
CA GLN A 984 -40.76 115.49 25.11
C GLN A 984 -40.63 113.96 25.27
N LEU A 985 -39.83 113.45 26.20
CA LEU A 985 -39.70 112.00 26.44
C LEU A 985 -40.55 111.56 27.65
N GLU A 986 -41.54 110.70 27.40
CA GLU A 986 -42.40 110.11 28.44
C GLU A 986 -41.74 108.85 29.03
N VAL A 987 -41.41 108.88 30.33
CA VAL A 987 -40.92 107.69 31.05
C VAL A 987 -42.07 106.73 31.22
N LYS A 988 -41.89 105.47 30.79
CA LYS A 988 -42.91 104.43 30.91
C LYS A 988 -42.46 103.37 31.91
N GLU A 989 -43.39 102.98 32.77
CA GLU A 989 -43.28 101.76 33.56
C GLU A 989 -43.76 100.61 32.68
N PHE A 990 -43.01 99.51 32.68
CA PHE A 990 -43.38 98.34 31.91
C PHE A 990 -42.88 97.06 32.57
N SER A 991 -43.56 95.96 32.26
CA SER A 991 -43.07 94.60 32.47
C SER A 991 -42.70 93.99 31.13
N TYR A 992 -41.73 93.08 31.09
CA TYR A 992 -41.50 92.27 29.89
C TYR A 992 -42.57 91.19 29.80
N ILE A 993 -43.10 90.93 28.58
CA ILE A 993 -44.10 89.88 28.34
C ILE A 993 -43.52 88.49 28.69
N ASN A 994 -42.24 88.26 28.40
CA ASN A 994 -41.52 87.06 28.82
C ASN A 994 -40.82 87.30 30.17
N LYS A 995 -41.52 87.00 31.26
CA LYS A 995 -40.97 87.09 32.62
C LYS A 995 -40.00 85.94 32.92
N SER A 996 -38.94 86.22 33.68
CA SER A 996 -38.06 85.17 34.22
C SER A 996 -38.83 84.28 35.20
N LYS A 997 -38.68 82.96 35.13
CA LYS A 997 -39.33 82.02 36.07
C LYS A 997 -38.34 81.50 37.12
N TYR A 998 -38.79 81.28 38.34
CA TYR A 998 -38.01 80.58 39.37
C TYR A 998 -38.79 79.39 39.95
N ILE A 999 -38.04 78.41 40.47
CA ILE A 999 -38.60 77.24 41.14
C ILE A 999 -38.84 77.62 42.59
N GLU A 1000 -40.07 77.47 43.05
CA GLU A 1000 -40.42 77.62 44.46
C GLU A 1000 -40.59 76.23 45.09
N TYR A 1001 -39.70 75.90 46.03
CA TYR A 1001 -39.77 74.65 46.78
C TYR A 1001 -40.68 74.83 47.99
N GLY A 1002 -41.68 73.96 48.14
CA GLY A 1002 -42.50 73.91 49.36
C GLY A 1002 -41.68 73.51 50.60
N THR A 1003 -42.17 73.85 51.79
CA THR A 1003 -41.53 73.43 53.05
C THR A 1003 -42.00 72.02 53.43
N PRO A 1004 -41.10 71.06 53.77
CA PRO A 1004 -41.51 69.73 54.21
C PRO A 1004 -42.40 69.81 55.46
N GLY A 1005 -43.46 69.00 55.52
CA GLY A 1005 -44.28 68.90 56.71
C GLY A 1005 -43.50 68.26 57.87
N VAL A 1006 -43.62 68.83 59.07
CA VAL A 1006 -43.06 68.21 60.29
C VAL A 1006 -43.95 67.03 60.67
N ALA A 1007 -43.43 65.80 60.58
CA ALA A 1007 -44.13 64.61 61.06
C ALA A 1007 -44.27 64.68 62.60
N ALA A 1008 -45.46 64.34 63.12
CA ALA A 1008 -45.69 64.22 64.56
C ALA A 1008 -44.82 63.11 65.16
N THR A 1009 -44.55 63.14 66.47
CA THR A 1009 -43.78 62.07 67.15
C THR A 1009 -44.51 60.73 67.08
N ILE A 1010 -43.79 59.59 67.19
CA ILE A 1010 -44.42 58.26 67.08
C ILE A 1010 -45.53 58.07 68.12
N THR A 1011 -45.34 58.62 69.31
CA THR A 1011 -46.32 58.67 70.40
C THR A 1011 -47.60 59.39 69.96
N ASP A 1012 -47.48 60.62 69.49
CA ASP A 1012 -48.64 61.44 69.12
C ASP A 1012 -49.35 60.89 67.87
N TRP A 1013 -48.57 60.41 66.90
CA TRP A 1013 -49.07 59.78 65.70
C TRP A 1013 -49.86 58.51 66.04
N LEU A 1014 -49.31 57.63 66.86
CA LEU A 1014 -49.94 56.36 67.23
C LEU A 1014 -51.23 56.58 68.02
N VAL A 1015 -51.26 57.56 68.94
CA VAL A 1015 -52.47 57.93 69.67
C VAL A 1015 -53.56 58.40 68.71
N SER A 1016 -53.20 59.22 67.71
CA SER A 1016 -54.16 59.67 66.71
C SER A 1016 -54.64 58.54 65.81
N GLU A 1017 -53.75 57.63 65.40
CA GLU A 1017 -54.06 56.60 64.42
C GLU A 1017 -54.92 55.48 65.02
N LYS A 1018 -54.72 55.17 66.31
CA LYS A 1018 -55.59 54.25 67.09
C LYS A 1018 -57.06 54.66 67.14
N THR A 1019 -57.34 55.96 66.96
CA THR A 1019 -58.72 56.49 67.01
C THR A 1019 -59.43 56.49 65.66
N LYS A 1020 -58.73 56.15 64.56
CA LYS A 1020 -59.31 56.12 63.22
C LYS A 1020 -59.95 54.76 62.92
N ASP A 1021 -61.10 54.78 62.28
CA ASP A 1021 -61.77 53.58 61.78
C ASP A 1021 -60.86 52.87 60.77
N GLY A 1022 -60.51 51.61 61.06
CA GLY A 1022 -59.60 50.79 60.25
C GLY A 1022 -58.23 50.50 60.88
N TRP A 1023 -57.93 51.01 62.08
CA TRP A 1023 -56.69 50.70 62.81
C TRP A 1023 -56.45 49.19 62.99
N ALA A 1024 -57.50 48.43 63.34
CA ALA A 1024 -57.41 46.98 63.49
C ALA A 1024 -57.06 46.27 62.16
N VAL A 1025 -57.56 46.77 61.03
CA VAL A 1025 -57.29 46.22 59.70
C VAL A 1025 -55.84 46.51 59.27
N LYS A 1026 -55.36 47.74 59.50
CA LYS A 1026 -53.96 48.11 59.26
C LYS A 1026 -52.97 47.25 60.06
N LEU A 1027 -53.34 46.86 61.28
CA LEU A 1027 -52.54 45.96 62.11
C LEU A 1027 -52.50 44.52 61.58
N GLU A 1028 -53.62 44.00 61.08
CA GLU A 1028 -53.66 42.68 60.42
C GLU A 1028 -52.81 42.66 59.13
N GLU A 1029 -52.85 43.73 58.32
CA GLU A 1029 -52.08 43.83 57.06
C GLU A 1029 -50.56 43.82 57.28
N VAL A 1030 -50.10 44.29 58.45
CA VAL A 1030 -48.67 44.24 58.84
C VAL A 1030 -48.33 43.06 59.77
N GLY A 1031 -49.25 42.10 59.92
CA GLY A 1031 -48.97 40.79 60.51
C GLY A 1031 -49.26 40.63 62.01
N PHE A 1032 -50.07 41.49 62.63
CA PHE A 1032 -50.52 41.30 64.02
C PHE A 1032 -51.51 40.12 64.14
N ALA A 1033 -51.26 39.17 65.05
CA ALA A 1033 -52.12 38.01 65.30
C ALA A 1033 -52.46 37.88 66.80
N SER A 1034 -53.75 37.92 67.17
CA SER A 1034 -54.18 37.77 68.57
C SER A 1034 -54.02 36.32 69.03
N THR A 1035 -52.98 36.04 69.81
CA THR A 1035 -52.69 34.66 70.27
C THR A 1035 -52.97 34.43 71.76
N GLY A 1036 -53.35 35.48 72.51
CA GLY A 1036 -53.81 35.38 73.89
C GLY A 1036 -55.01 36.29 74.22
N PRO A 1037 -55.73 36.04 75.33
CA PRO A 1037 -56.91 36.81 75.74
C PRO A 1037 -56.60 38.25 76.22
N GLU A 1038 -55.33 38.65 76.28
CA GLU A 1038 -54.90 40.02 76.62
C GLU A 1038 -54.44 40.85 75.41
N ASP A 1039 -54.32 40.24 74.22
CA ASP A 1039 -53.86 40.91 73.00
C ASP A 1039 -55.05 41.50 72.22
N THR A 1040 -55.27 42.81 72.36
CA THR A 1040 -56.30 43.55 71.61
C THR A 1040 -55.66 44.69 70.82
N PRO A 1041 -56.28 45.19 69.72
CA PRO A 1041 -55.73 46.33 68.96
C PRO A 1041 -55.44 47.59 69.80
N ALA A 1042 -56.03 47.68 71.00
CA ALA A 1042 -55.78 48.73 71.99
C ALA A 1042 -54.46 48.54 72.76
N SER A 1043 -53.99 47.31 72.97
CA SER A 1043 -52.80 46.97 73.79
C SER A 1043 -51.46 47.17 73.08
N VAL A 1044 -51.47 47.34 71.75
CA VAL A 1044 -50.27 47.59 70.93
C VAL A 1044 -49.56 48.90 71.32
N GLY A 1045 -48.26 48.84 71.60
CA GLY A 1045 -47.43 49.98 72.03
C GLY A 1045 -46.47 50.50 70.96
N GLU A 1046 -45.84 51.63 71.23
CA GLU A 1046 -44.89 52.29 70.31
C GLU A 1046 -43.62 51.47 70.05
N GLN A 1047 -43.30 50.52 70.92
CA GLN A 1047 -42.11 49.66 70.80
C GLN A 1047 -42.37 48.43 69.93
N ASP A 1048 -43.62 48.20 69.52
CA ASP A 1048 -43.96 47.08 68.66
C ASP A 1048 -43.40 47.31 67.25
N THR A 1049 -42.69 46.32 66.72
CA THR A 1049 -41.89 46.45 65.50
C THR A 1049 -42.73 46.78 64.26
N PHE A 1050 -43.98 46.33 64.21
CA PHE A 1050 -44.91 46.64 63.13
C PHE A 1050 -45.44 48.09 63.20
N VAL A 1051 -45.58 48.64 64.41
CA VAL A 1051 -45.93 50.06 64.61
C VAL A 1051 -44.78 50.98 64.21
N GLN A 1052 -43.54 50.58 64.53
CA GLN A 1052 -42.34 51.29 64.09
C GLN A 1052 -42.25 51.34 62.55
N GLN A 1053 -42.60 50.24 61.86
CA GLN A 1053 -42.62 50.19 60.40
C GLN A 1053 -43.70 51.11 59.80
N LEU A 1054 -44.94 51.05 60.31
CA LEU A 1054 -46.03 51.92 59.85
C LEU A 1054 -45.72 53.41 60.10
N TYR A 1055 -45.05 53.73 61.20
CA TYR A 1055 -44.63 55.09 61.50
C TYR A 1055 -43.52 55.60 60.56
N ALA A 1056 -42.57 54.74 60.18
CA ALA A 1056 -41.53 55.09 59.23
C ALA A 1056 -42.10 55.48 57.86
N ASP A 1057 -43.10 54.73 57.38
CA ASP A 1057 -43.79 55.01 56.11
C ASP A 1057 -44.58 56.33 56.17
N TYR A 1058 -45.24 56.61 57.31
CA TYR A 1058 -45.90 57.89 57.56
C TYR A 1058 -44.93 59.09 57.51
N VAL A 1059 -43.74 58.96 58.12
CA VAL A 1059 -42.72 60.02 58.11
C VAL A 1059 -42.18 60.26 56.69
N ALA A 1060 -41.99 59.21 55.90
CA ALA A 1060 -41.52 59.31 54.51
C ALA A 1060 -42.54 60.04 53.63
N ALA A 1061 -43.84 59.70 53.73
CA ALA A 1061 -44.90 60.34 52.96
C ALA A 1061 -45.09 61.84 53.33
N LYS A 1062 -44.86 62.23 54.59
CA LYS A 1062 -44.97 63.63 55.04
C LYS A 1062 -43.79 64.53 54.63
N LYS A 1063 -42.66 63.95 54.25
CA LYS A 1063 -41.43 64.68 53.89
C LYS A 1063 -41.20 64.84 52.37
N ALA A 1064 -42.03 64.24 51.51
CA ALA A 1064 -41.97 64.47 50.07
C ALA A 1064 -42.58 65.84 49.72
N VAL A 1065 -41.86 66.68 48.97
CA VAL A 1065 -42.28 68.04 48.58
C VAL A 1065 -42.47 68.11 47.06
N PRO A 1066 -43.60 68.63 46.54
CA PRO A 1066 -43.79 68.88 45.10
C PRO A 1066 -43.19 70.21 44.63
N GLU A 1067 -42.72 70.27 43.38
CA GLU A 1067 -42.15 71.47 42.75
C GLU A 1067 -43.20 72.23 41.92
N THR A 1068 -43.20 73.57 42.00
CA THR A 1068 -44.02 74.45 41.15
C THR A 1068 -43.21 75.62 40.59
N PHE A 1069 -43.45 75.95 39.32
CA PHE A 1069 -42.79 77.05 38.61
C PHE A 1069 -43.62 78.33 38.74
N VAL A 1070 -42.99 79.42 39.23
CA VAL A 1070 -43.66 80.71 39.45
C VAL A 1070 -42.97 81.79 38.62
N ASP A 1071 -43.76 82.66 37.98
CA ASP A 1071 -43.27 83.82 37.24
C ASP A 1071 -42.74 84.86 38.23
N LYS A 1072 -41.53 85.38 38.01
CA LYS A 1072 -40.95 86.44 38.82
C LYS A 1072 -41.54 87.78 38.40
N ASP A 1073 -42.24 88.47 39.31
CA ASP A 1073 -42.69 89.83 39.05
C ASP A 1073 -41.49 90.80 39.08
N GLU A 1074 -41.22 91.43 37.95
CA GLU A 1074 -40.20 92.47 37.81
C GLU A 1074 -40.79 93.72 37.16
N THR A 1075 -40.72 94.85 37.87
CA THR A 1075 -41.14 96.17 37.40
C THR A 1075 -39.91 96.95 36.93
N HIS A 1076 -39.91 97.37 35.66
CA HIS A 1076 -38.80 98.10 35.07
C HIS A 1076 -39.23 99.51 34.64
N PHE A 1077 -38.28 100.46 34.71
CA PHE A 1077 -38.47 101.85 34.27
C PHE A 1077 -37.51 102.15 33.12
N GLY A 1078 -38.02 102.74 32.03
CA GLY A 1078 -37.18 103.10 30.89
C GLY A 1078 -37.91 103.89 29.81
N PHE A 1079 -37.20 104.18 28.73
CA PHE A 1079 -37.72 104.84 27.52
C PHE A 1079 -37.86 103.82 26.38
N MET A 1080 -38.79 104.05 25.46
CA MET A 1080 -38.90 103.24 24.24
C MET A 1080 -37.89 103.73 23.20
N ALA A 1081 -37.07 102.83 22.66
CA ALA A 1081 -35.98 103.19 21.74
C ALA A 1081 -36.49 103.91 20.47
N GLU A 1082 -37.67 103.54 19.97
CA GLU A 1082 -38.34 104.18 18.81
C GLU A 1082 -38.77 105.63 19.08
N GLU A 1083 -39.17 105.94 20.31
CA GLU A 1083 -39.59 107.28 20.74
C GLU A 1083 -38.37 108.18 21.03
N VAL A 1084 -37.30 107.61 21.56
CA VAL A 1084 -36.02 108.31 21.73
C VAL A 1084 -35.41 108.65 20.37
N GLN A 1085 -35.48 107.71 19.41
CA GLN A 1085 -34.95 107.88 18.05
C GLN A 1085 -35.62 109.02 17.27
N THR A 1086 -36.92 109.25 17.48
CA THR A 1086 -37.70 110.28 16.76
C THR A 1086 -37.49 111.69 17.31
N ILE A 1087 -37.09 111.82 18.58
CA ILE A 1087 -36.89 113.11 19.25
C ILE A 1087 -35.41 113.53 19.21
N LEU A 1088 -34.47 112.61 19.43
CA LEU A 1088 -33.03 112.85 19.41
C LEU A 1088 -32.30 111.59 18.89
N SER A 1089 -32.09 111.50 17.57
CA SER A 1089 -31.46 110.34 16.92
C SER A 1089 -30.02 110.07 17.38
N GLU A 1090 -29.30 111.10 17.82
CA GLU A 1090 -27.93 111.04 18.35
C GLU A 1090 -27.80 110.19 19.64
N LEU A 1091 -28.91 109.93 20.33
CA LEU A 1091 -28.95 109.06 21.51
C LEU A 1091 -29.10 107.56 21.16
N VAL A 1092 -29.35 107.23 19.90
CA VAL A 1092 -29.59 105.87 19.40
C VAL A 1092 -28.58 105.46 18.32
N TYR A 1093 -28.05 106.40 17.52
CA TYR A 1093 -27.05 106.16 16.46
C TYR A 1093 -25.86 107.14 16.52
N ASP A 1094 -24.70 106.75 15.99
CA ASP A 1094 -23.56 107.63 15.67
C ASP A 1094 -23.51 107.92 14.15
N ASP A 1095 -23.06 109.12 13.80
CA ASP A 1095 -23.15 109.78 12.49
C ASP A 1095 -22.23 109.17 11.40
N THR A 1096 -21.60 108.01 11.62
CA THR A 1096 -20.63 107.46 10.65
C THR A 1096 -20.83 106.03 10.15
N ASP A 1097 -21.64 105.14 10.73
CA ASP A 1097 -21.75 103.76 10.19
C ASP A 1097 -23.10 103.02 10.44
N GLY A 1098 -24.15 103.70 10.89
CA GLY A 1098 -25.51 103.11 10.96
C GLY A 1098 -25.71 101.92 11.92
N LYS A 1099 -24.85 101.74 12.93
CA LYS A 1099 -25.05 100.76 14.02
C LYS A 1099 -25.60 101.44 15.28
N ALA A 1100 -26.61 100.81 15.90
CA ALA A 1100 -27.21 101.29 17.14
C ALA A 1100 -26.27 101.15 18.35
N LEU A 1101 -26.20 102.18 19.20
CA LEU A 1101 -25.53 102.14 20.50
C LEU A 1101 -26.55 102.10 21.65
N ASP A 1102 -26.11 101.56 22.78
CA ASP A 1102 -26.88 101.45 24.03
C ASP A 1102 -27.31 102.84 24.55
N ILE A 1103 -28.55 103.00 25.03
CA ILE A 1103 -29.00 104.20 25.76
C ILE A 1103 -28.28 104.20 27.13
N LYS A 1104 -27.05 104.70 27.17
CA LYS A 1104 -26.27 104.70 28.41
C LYS A 1104 -26.88 105.68 29.40
N TRP A 1105 -27.30 105.17 30.57
CA TRP A 1105 -27.76 105.95 31.72
C TRP A 1105 -26.85 107.15 32.05
N ASN A 1106 -25.55 107.03 31.77
CA ASN A 1106 -24.56 108.08 31.97
C ASN A 1106 -24.83 109.35 31.11
N ASN A 1107 -25.36 109.19 29.89
CA ASN A 1107 -25.67 110.31 28.99
C ASN A 1107 -26.93 111.07 29.46
N ILE A 1108 -27.93 110.33 29.97
CA ILE A 1108 -29.12 110.90 30.59
C ILE A 1108 -28.75 111.67 31.87
N THR A 1109 -27.86 111.10 32.68
CA THR A 1109 -27.39 111.74 33.92
C THR A 1109 -26.62 113.03 33.62
N ALA A 1110 -25.81 113.06 32.55
CA ALA A 1110 -25.08 114.25 32.12
C ALA A 1110 -26.02 115.39 31.64
N LEU A 1111 -27.08 115.06 30.91
CA LEU A 1111 -28.09 116.03 30.48
C LEU A 1111 -28.92 116.56 31.66
N LEU A 1112 -29.28 115.70 32.62
CA LEU A 1112 -29.92 116.06 33.89
C LEU A 1112 -29.08 117.06 34.69
N VAL A 1113 -27.76 116.82 34.81
CA VAL A 1113 -26.82 117.73 35.49
C VAL A 1113 -26.77 119.08 34.78
N LYS A 1114 -26.66 119.09 33.44
CA LYS A 1114 -26.63 120.32 32.64
C LYS A 1114 -27.92 121.13 32.78
N GLN A 1115 -29.08 120.46 32.81
CA GLN A 1115 -30.38 121.11 33.00
C GLN A 1115 -30.53 121.66 34.42
N ASN A 1116 -30.04 120.96 35.44
CA ASN A 1116 -30.05 121.45 36.82
C ASN A 1116 -29.18 122.70 36.99
N GLN A 1117 -28.03 122.76 36.29
CA GLN A 1117 -27.19 123.96 36.22
C GLN A 1117 -27.92 125.15 35.57
N ILE A 1118 -28.66 124.92 34.48
CA ILE A 1118 -29.48 125.95 33.80
C ILE A 1118 -30.59 126.46 34.73
N LEU A 1119 -31.30 125.56 35.41
CA LEU A 1119 -32.39 125.91 36.33
C LEU A 1119 -31.88 126.70 37.52
N THR A 1120 -30.71 126.33 38.07
CA THR A 1120 -30.04 127.07 39.16
C THR A 1120 -29.71 128.49 38.74
N ALA A 1121 -29.23 128.69 37.50
CA ALA A 1121 -28.95 130.03 36.97
C ALA A 1121 -30.24 130.86 36.79
N GLN A 1122 -31.34 130.25 36.32
CA GLN A 1122 -32.63 130.92 36.18
C GLN A 1122 -33.24 131.31 37.53
N ILE A 1123 -33.13 130.44 38.55
CA ILE A 1123 -33.56 130.74 39.92
C ILE A 1123 -32.77 131.91 40.49
N ALA A 1124 -31.45 131.96 40.30
CA ALA A 1124 -30.62 133.09 40.75
C ALA A 1124 -31.08 134.43 40.13
N VAL A 1125 -31.45 134.43 38.84
CA VAL A 1125 -32.03 135.61 38.17
C VAL A 1125 -33.39 135.97 38.77
N LEU A 1126 -34.25 134.99 39.01
CA LEU A 1126 -35.58 135.22 39.61
C LEU A 1126 -35.48 135.76 41.04
N THR A 1127 -34.56 135.23 41.85
CA THR A 1127 -34.30 135.71 43.20
C THR A 1127 -33.81 137.16 43.18
N THR A 1128 -32.90 137.49 42.26
CA THR A 1128 -32.44 138.88 42.07
C THR A 1128 -33.59 139.81 41.69
N ASN A 1129 -34.47 139.38 40.77
CA ASN A 1129 -35.66 140.13 40.38
C ASN A 1129 -36.66 140.26 41.54
N PHE A 1130 -36.81 139.25 42.38
CA PHE A 1130 -37.70 139.27 43.54
C PHE A 1130 -37.17 140.20 44.63
N THR A 1131 -35.87 140.20 44.91
CA THR A 1131 -35.25 141.16 45.85
C THR A 1131 -35.35 142.60 45.34
N ALA A 1132 -35.25 142.82 44.01
CA ALA A 1132 -35.49 144.12 43.41
C ALA A 1132 -36.96 144.56 43.51
N LEU A 1133 -37.91 143.63 43.38
CA LEU A 1133 -39.34 143.89 43.55
C LEU A 1133 -39.69 144.19 45.02
N GLU A 1134 -39.11 143.46 45.96
CA GLU A 1134 -39.28 143.65 47.41
C GLU A 1134 -38.72 145.01 47.86
N ALA A 1135 -37.62 145.47 47.26
CA ALA A 1135 -37.09 146.82 47.45
C ALA A 1135 -38.00 147.91 46.85
N SER A 1136 -38.75 147.60 45.79
CA SER A 1136 -39.68 148.56 45.14
C SER A 1136 -41.03 148.72 45.85
N LEU A 1137 -41.40 147.79 46.75
CA LEU A 1137 -42.66 147.83 47.51
C LEU A 1137 -42.56 148.56 48.87
N ASN A 1138 -41.37 148.99 49.29
CA ASN A 1138 -41.11 149.64 50.59
C ASN A 1138 -40.91 151.18 50.48
N LEU A 1139 -41.74 151.87 49.68
CA LEU A 1139 -41.82 153.33 49.62
C LEU A 1139 -43.25 153.82 49.35
#